data_AF-A0A428S6S6-F1
#
_entry.id   AF-A0A428S6S6-F1
#
_cell.length_a   1.000
_cell.length_b   1.000
_cell.length_c   1.000
_cell.angle_alpha   90.00
_cell.angle_beta   90.00
_cell.angle_gamma   90.00
#
_symmetry.space_group_name_H-M   'P 1'
#
loop_
_entity.id
_entity.type
_entity.pdbx_description
1 polymer ?
#
loop_
_entity_poly.entity_id
_entity_poly.type
_entity_poly.pdbx_seq_one_letter_code
_entity_poly.pdbx_strand_id
1 'polypeptide(L)'
;MPTYARGLFTTKTRRDGPEIAVRGYDKFFNTDEVHETKWENIFKRTQGPYELTLKENGCIIFIAGLEDESLIVCSKHSTGDRSDIQVSHASAGEQRLEQQLAAIGKTKRDLARELRKRNVTAVAELCDDTFEEHILAYGPDKAGLYLHGLNLNMPEFATYPSPLVQEFADEWAFRKTGLIMMDDIQQVKAFLEDVAETGAHDGRDVEGFVVRCRMSHDPSTVPYRDWFFKYKFEEPYLMYRQWRECTKALISGKQPKFKKHTKITEEYLLYARRRLAADPKLAKEYSNNHGIISLRNDFLNFKNLKGADAANMDELDPLVMTEVTRDVILCPIATIGCGKTTIAMGLTHLFGWGHIQNDNISGKGRPPRFTKMVLNELNDHDAVIADRNNAQRHERKQIITDVKLQHATAKLVCLNFKHDEESIDAIRQVTQERIIARGDNHQTIHAASDKDKFIGVMEGFINRFEPCNPHARPDDGFDVVIDLDPTAGSRQNLETVVTQLHKFFPNLVKEVPSPEALDAAIEFALGYKPDFRHDIPDRGKKNNKQQQQQQQTKAEKKRKMEYLSVSVPSQEVNAILERAFKSADPPTSRFFMQLKQTRRVQPKFHVTLLHRAASKDHPDLWHKYTLLQKPSRGDRKP
;
A
#
# COMPACT_ATOMS: atom_id res chain seq x y z
N MET A 1 11.13 -14.00 -2.88
CA MET A 1 10.04 -14.78 -3.50
C MET A 1 10.65 -15.95 -4.28
N PRO A 2 9.96 -17.09 -4.47
CA PRO A 2 10.47 -18.20 -5.30
C PRO A 2 10.53 -17.84 -6.80
N THR A 3 9.69 -16.91 -7.25
CA THR A 3 9.74 -16.26 -8.57
C THR A 3 9.01 -14.91 -8.46
N TYR A 4 9.35 -13.97 -9.33
CA TYR A 4 8.71 -12.64 -9.40
C TYR A 4 7.72 -12.51 -10.58
N ALA A 5 7.47 -13.62 -11.29
CA ALA A 5 6.59 -13.65 -12.45
C ALA A 5 5.16 -13.17 -12.12
N ARG A 6 4.65 -12.24 -12.92
CA ARG A 6 3.28 -11.72 -12.87
C ARG A 6 2.48 -12.30 -14.04
N GLY A 7 1.78 -13.40 -13.75
CA GLY A 7 1.15 -14.26 -14.74
C GLY A 7 1.95 -15.54 -14.86
N LEU A 8 1.60 -16.55 -14.07
CA LEU A 8 2.34 -17.80 -13.99
C LEU A 8 1.35 -18.95 -13.95
N PHE A 9 1.46 -19.86 -14.91
CA PHE A 9 0.63 -21.06 -14.97
C PHE A 9 1.56 -22.26 -15.07
N THR A 10 1.38 -23.23 -14.18
CA THR A 10 2.10 -24.50 -14.22
C THR A 10 1.17 -25.61 -14.66
N THR A 11 1.73 -26.63 -15.28
CA THR A 11 1.01 -27.81 -15.74
C THR A 11 1.82 -29.06 -15.42
N LYS A 12 1.24 -30.21 -15.77
CA LYS A 12 1.93 -31.49 -15.82
C LYS A 12 1.94 -32.01 -17.24
N THR A 13 3.06 -32.59 -17.63
CA THR A 13 3.17 -33.33 -18.88
C THR A 13 2.37 -34.63 -18.80
N ARG A 14 2.17 -35.30 -19.94
CA ARG A 14 1.56 -36.64 -20.05
C ARG A 14 2.29 -37.69 -19.21
N ARG A 15 3.55 -37.45 -18.87
CA ARG A 15 4.39 -38.30 -17.99
C ARG A 15 4.42 -37.80 -16.53
N ASP A 16 3.45 -36.98 -16.12
CA ASP A 16 3.34 -36.38 -14.78
C ASP A 16 4.54 -35.48 -14.38
N GLY A 17 5.37 -35.06 -15.34
CA GLY A 17 6.49 -34.14 -15.08
C GLY A 17 5.99 -32.70 -14.92
N PRO A 18 6.48 -31.94 -13.92
CA PRO A 18 6.05 -30.55 -13.72
C PRO A 18 6.63 -29.63 -14.80
N GLU A 19 5.84 -28.67 -15.26
CA GLU A 19 6.24 -27.71 -16.27
C GLU A 19 5.65 -26.32 -16.01
N ILE A 20 6.36 -25.27 -16.40
CA ILE A 20 5.81 -23.91 -16.51
C ILE A 20 5.17 -23.80 -17.89
N ALA A 21 3.84 -23.75 -17.95
CA ALA A 21 3.11 -23.60 -19.20
C ALA A 21 3.17 -22.16 -19.70
N VAL A 22 3.00 -21.20 -18.79
CA VAL A 22 2.95 -19.77 -19.10
C VAL A 22 3.76 -18.99 -18.07
N ARG A 23 4.61 -18.08 -18.56
CA ARG A 23 5.45 -17.19 -17.77
C ARG A 23 5.37 -15.75 -18.31
N GLY A 24 4.61 -14.90 -17.64
CA GLY A 24 4.58 -13.46 -17.85
C GLY A 24 5.85 -12.78 -17.30
N TYR A 25 6.00 -11.47 -17.51
CA TYR A 25 7.16 -10.72 -17.00
C TYR A 25 7.29 -10.77 -15.48
N ASP A 26 8.47 -10.45 -14.96
CA ASP A 26 8.56 -10.06 -13.56
C ASP A 26 7.74 -8.80 -13.31
N LYS A 27 7.23 -8.63 -12.08
CA LYS A 27 6.54 -7.39 -11.72
C LYS A 27 7.53 -6.22 -11.76
N PHE A 28 7.29 -5.27 -12.68
CA PHE A 28 8.06 -4.03 -12.78
C PHE A 28 7.26 -2.80 -12.33
N PHE A 29 8.00 -1.79 -11.89
CA PHE A 29 7.50 -0.63 -11.16
C PHE A 29 7.78 0.67 -11.94
N ASN A 30 7.01 1.71 -11.64
CA ASN A 30 7.23 3.04 -12.22
C ASN A 30 8.51 3.64 -11.66
N THR A 31 9.11 4.61 -12.36
CA THR A 31 10.14 5.45 -11.75
C THR A 31 9.66 6.01 -10.41
N ASP A 32 10.57 6.01 -9.44
CA ASP A 32 10.37 6.47 -8.05
C ASP A 32 9.29 5.72 -7.24
N GLU A 33 8.73 4.61 -7.75
CA GLU A 33 7.74 3.78 -7.02
C GLU A 33 8.39 2.86 -5.98
N VAL A 34 9.58 2.31 -6.26
CA VAL A 34 10.35 1.45 -5.36
C VAL A 34 11.83 1.86 -5.36
N HIS A 35 12.60 1.37 -4.38
CA HIS A 35 14.02 1.70 -4.23
C HIS A 35 14.81 1.50 -5.53
N GLU A 36 14.64 0.36 -6.21
CA GLU A 36 15.36 0.01 -7.44
C GLU A 36 15.04 0.94 -8.61
N THR A 37 13.85 1.53 -8.65
CA THR A 37 13.39 2.40 -9.74
C THR A 37 13.60 3.88 -9.47
N LYS A 38 14.31 4.26 -8.39
CA LYS A 38 14.82 5.63 -8.22
C LYS A 38 15.88 5.91 -9.27
N TRP A 39 15.86 7.09 -9.87
CA TRP A 39 16.82 7.45 -10.95
C TRP A 39 18.28 7.24 -10.57
N GLU A 40 18.66 7.61 -9.35
CA GLU A 40 20.02 7.38 -8.82
C GLU A 40 20.45 5.91 -8.84
N ASN A 41 19.52 4.98 -8.62
CA ASN A 41 19.78 3.55 -8.64
C ASN A 41 19.77 3.02 -10.06
N ILE A 42 18.87 3.51 -10.91
CA ILE A 42 18.85 3.17 -12.35
C ILE A 42 20.21 3.53 -12.97
N PHE A 43 20.73 4.74 -12.71
CA PHE A 43 22.04 5.17 -13.23
C PHE A 43 23.21 4.29 -12.78
N LYS A 44 23.19 3.80 -11.54
CA LYS A 44 24.30 3.05 -10.95
C LYS A 44 24.25 1.55 -11.21
N ARG A 45 23.05 0.99 -11.39
CA ARG A 45 22.80 -0.46 -11.31
C ARG A 45 22.29 -1.06 -12.62
N THR A 46 22.03 -0.26 -13.64
CA THR A 46 21.52 -0.74 -14.93
C THR A 46 22.52 -0.58 -16.06
N GLN A 47 22.37 -1.42 -17.08
CA GLN A 47 23.21 -1.45 -18.25
C GLN A 47 22.35 -1.57 -19.51
N GLY A 48 22.67 -0.75 -20.51
CA GLY A 48 22.05 -0.78 -21.82
C GLY A 48 22.54 -1.94 -22.73
N PRO A 49 22.13 -1.95 -24.01
CA PRO A 49 21.24 -0.96 -24.61
C PRO A 49 19.86 -0.96 -23.94
N TYR A 50 19.27 0.22 -23.81
CA TYR A 50 17.95 0.44 -23.25
C TYR A 50 16.91 0.36 -24.36
N GLU A 51 16.00 -0.60 -24.26
CA GLU A 51 14.91 -0.78 -25.20
C GLU A 51 13.66 -0.05 -24.66
N LEU A 52 13.29 1.06 -25.28
CA LEU A 52 12.09 1.82 -24.96
C LEU A 52 10.96 1.28 -25.82
N THR A 53 10.09 0.48 -25.20
CA THR A 53 8.90 -0.07 -25.87
C THR A 53 7.66 0.72 -25.50
N LEU A 54 6.85 1.09 -26.50
CA LEU A 54 5.59 1.78 -26.27
C LEU A 54 4.71 0.98 -25.32
N LYS A 55 4.19 1.65 -24.28
CA LYS A 55 3.28 1.02 -23.34
C LYS A 55 1.85 1.12 -23.87
N GLU A 56 1.49 0.17 -24.72
CA GLU A 56 0.11 0.01 -25.22
C GLU A 56 -0.90 -0.07 -24.04
N ASN A 57 -2.15 0.31 -24.33
CA ASN A 57 -3.19 0.52 -23.33
C ASN A 57 -4.39 -0.40 -23.59
N GLY A 58 -4.25 -1.67 -23.21
CA GLY A 58 -5.29 -2.67 -23.36
C GLY A 58 -5.28 -3.67 -22.20
N CYS A 59 -5.44 -4.94 -22.54
CA CYS A 59 -5.31 -6.03 -21.58
C CYS A 59 -4.28 -7.08 -21.99
N ILE A 60 -3.47 -7.52 -21.04
CA ILE A 60 -2.39 -8.48 -21.30
C ILE A 60 -2.92 -9.89 -21.60
N ILE A 61 -2.42 -10.46 -22.68
CA ILE A 61 -2.67 -11.82 -23.16
C ILE A 61 -1.35 -12.59 -23.22
N PHE A 62 -1.34 -13.77 -22.60
CA PHE A 62 -0.26 -14.73 -22.68
C PHE A 62 -0.65 -15.88 -23.61
N ILE A 63 0.27 -16.29 -24.47
CA ILE A 63 0.05 -17.36 -25.43
C ILE A 63 1.23 -18.33 -25.33
N ALA A 64 0.96 -19.62 -25.14
CA ALA A 64 2.00 -20.64 -25.10
C ALA A 64 1.50 -21.95 -25.73
N GLY A 65 2.43 -22.83 -26.11
CA GLY A 65 2.11 -24.18 -26.58
C GLY A 65 2.29 -25.22 -25.47
N LEU A 66 1.32 -26.11 -25.33
CA LEU A 66 1.39 -27.27 -24.42
C LEU A 66 2.02 -28.49 -25.12
N GLU A 67 2.38 -29.52 -24.34
CA GLU A 67 3.01 -30.74 -24.84
C GLU A 67 2.15 -31.50 -25.87
N ASP A 68 0.83 -31.43 -25.73
CA ASP A 68 -0.12 -32.06 -26.66
C ASP A 68 -0.41 -31.23 -27.92
N GLU A 69 0.39 -30.18 -28.15
CA GLU A 69 0.25 -29.23 -29.25
C GLU A 69 -1.01 -28.37 -29.20
N SER A 70 -1.71 -28.35 -28.05
CA SER A 70 -2.74 -27.35 -27.79
C SER A 70 -2.11 -25.98 -27.52
N LEU A 71 -2.78 -24.94 -28.00
CA LEU A 71 -2.41 -23.56 -27.71
C LEU A 71 -3.17 -23.12 -26.46
N ILE A 72 -2.46 -22.67 -25.43
CA ILE A 72 -3.08 -22.05 -24.26
C ILE A 72 -3.04 -20.54 -24.41
N VAL A 73 -4.21 -19.90 -24.29
CA VAL A 73 -4.35 -18.44 -24.25
C VAL A 73 -4.86 -18.04 -22.88
N CYS A 74 -4.13 -17.17 -22.20
CA CYS A 74 -4.47 -16.69 -20.87
C CYS A 74 -4.57 -15.17 -20.88
N SER A 75 -5.56 -14.66 -20.16
CA SER A 75 -5.45 -13.33 -19.58
C SER A 75 -4.42 -13.36 -18.44
N LYS A 76 -4.23 -12.22 -17.76
CA LYS A 76 -3.27 -12.09 -16.66
C LYS A 76 -3.30 -13.23 -15.60
N HIS A 77 -4.50 -13.70 -15.24
CA HIS A 77 -4.69 -14.67 -14.15
C HIS A 77 -5.73 -15.77 -14.45
N SER A 78 -6.25 -15.83 -15.68
CA SER A 78 -7.33 -16.74 -16.06
C SER A 78 -7.16 -17.20 -17.51
N THR A 79 -7.64 -18.39 -17.82
CA THR A 79 -7.78 -18.94 -19.18
C THR A 79 -9.18 -19.52 -19.36
N GLY A 80 -9.61 -19.70 -20.60
CA GLY A 80 -10.93 -20.24 -20.96
C GLY A 80 -12.10 -19.31 -20.65
N ASP A 81 -13.29 -19.78 -20.99
CA ASP A 81 -14.54 -19.07 -20.74
C ASP A 81 -14.91 -19.08 -19.26
N ARG A 82 -15.63 -18.03 -18.84
CA ARG A 82 -16.16 -17.93 -17.49
C ARG A 82 -17.67 -17.74 -17.52
N SER A 83 -18.36 -18.44 -16.62
CA SER A 83 -19.83 -18.36 -16.51
C SER A 83 -20.39 -16.99 -16.08
N ASP A 84 -19.55 -16.09 -15.56
CA ASP A 84 -19.96 -14.80 -14.98
C ASP A 84 -19.82 -13.60 -15.93
N ILE A 85 -19.22 -13.78 -17.11
CA ILE A 85 -18.95 -12.69 -18.08
C ILE A 85 -19.28 -13.21 -19.49
N GLN A 86 -19.78 -12.35 -20.38
CA GLN A 86 -20.14 -12.76 -21.75
C GLN A 86 -18.94 -13.29 -22.54
N VAL A 87 -17.82 -12.57 -22.52
CA VAL A 87 -16.57 -12.98 -23.18
C VAL A 87 -15.42 -12.67 -22.24
N SER A 88 -14.60 -13.67 -21.92
CA SER A 88 -13.41 -13.46 -21.11
C SER A 88 -12.32 -12.76 -21.92
N HIS A 89 -11.41 -12.04 -21.28
CA HIS A 89 -10.26 -11.44 -21.96
C HIS A 89 -9.40 -12.50 -22.68
N ALA A 90 -9.27 -13.70 -22.09
CA ALA A 90 -8.54 -14.80 -22.71
C ALA A 90 -9.22 -15.27 -24.00
N SER A 91 -10.55 -15.40 -23.97
CA SER A 91 -11.36 -15.83 -25.11
C SER A 91 -11.37 -14.77 -26.22
N ALA A 92 -11.47 -13.48 -25.88
CA ALA A 92 -11.36 -12.39 -26.85
C ALA A 92 -9.97 -12.36 -27.51
N GLY A 93 -8.91 -12.54 -26.72
CA GLY A 93 -7.55 -12.68 -27.23
C GLY A 93 -7.38 -13.89 -28.15
N GLU A 94 -7.96 -15.04 -27.79
CA GLU A 94 -7.91 -16.26 -28.61
C GLU A 94 -8.68 -16.09 -29.92
N GLN A 95 -9.87 -15.51 -29.90
CA GLN A 95 -10.65 -15.22 -31.12
C GLN A 95 -9.88 -14.28 -32.06
N ARG A 96 -9.23 -13.25 -31.52
CA ARG A 96 -8.42 -12.33 -32.33
C ARG A 96 -7.20 -13.03 -32.92
N LEU A 97 -6.58 -13.92 -32.14
CA LEU A 97 -5.44 -14.72 -32.58
C LEU A 97 -5.83 -15.70 -33.69
N GLU A 98 -7.00 -16.34 -33.60
CA GLU A 98 -7.51 -17.21 -34.66
C GLU A 98 -7.70 -16.46 -35.97
N GLN A 99 -8.29 -15.26 -35.90
CA GLN A 99 -8.49 -14.41 -37.07
C GLN A 99 -7.16 -14.01 -37.74
N GLN A 100 -6.15 -13.59 -36.96
CA GLN A 100 -4.87 -13.17 -37.54
C GLN A 100 -4.10 -14.37 -38.14
N LEU A 101 -4.14 -15.54 -37.50
CA LEU A 101 -3.46 -16.74 -38.00
C LEU A 101 -4.11 -17.24 -39.30
N ALA A 102 -5.44 -17.27 -39.35
CA ALA A 102 -6.17 -17.64 -40.56
C ALA A 102 -5.83 -16.72 -41.74
N ALA A 103 -5.66 -15.42 -41.50
CA ALA A 103 -5.31 -14.43 -42.52
C ALA A 103 -3.94 -14.69 -43.19
N ILE A 104 -3.02 -15.38 -42.49
CA ILE A 104 -1.70 -15.77 -43.02
C ILE A 104 -1.58 -17.28 -43.31
N GLY A 105 -2.70 -18.00 -43.33
CA GLY A 105 -2.72 -19.45 -43.63
C GLY A 105 -2.04 -20.33 -42.59
N LYS A 106 -1.90 -19.85 -41.34
CA LYS A 106 -1.36 -20.61 -40.21
C LYS A 106 -2.47 -21.05 -39.25
N THR A 107 -2.20 -22.06 -38.43
CA THR A 107 -3.15 -22.58 -37.44
C THR A 107 -2.68 -22.35 -35.99
N LYS A 108 -3.59 -22.44 -35.02
CA LYS A 108 -3.23 -22.44 -33.59
C LYS A 108 -2.20 -23.51 -33.23
N ARG A 109 -2.30 -24.68 -33.87
CA ARG A 109 -1.38 -25.81 -33.66
C ARG A 109 0.03 -25.50 -34.18
N ASP A 110 0.14 -24.74 -35.26
CA ASP A 110 1.44 -24.28 -35.77
C ASP A 110 2.12 -23.34 -34.77
N LEU A 111 1.36 -22.36 -34.26
CA LEU A 111 1.87 -21.42 -33.27
C LEU A 111 2.23 -22.14 -31.95
N ALA A 112 1.40 -23.09 -31.51
CA ALA A 112 1.67 -23.88 -30.30
C ALA A 112 2.99 -24.64 -30.43
N ARG A 113 3.20 -25.33 -31.57
CA ARG A 113 4.46 -26.05 -31.84
C ARG A 113 5.67 -25.11 -31.83
N GLU A 114 5.55 -23.93 -32.43
CA GLU A 114 6.66 -22.98 -32.49
C GLU A 114 7.01 -22.39 -31.11
N LEU A 115 6.00 -21.95 -30.34
CA LEU A 115 6.21 -21.44 -28.98
C LEU A 115 6.79 -22.52 -28.06
N ARG A 116 6.29 -23.75 -28.18
CA ARG A 116 6.78 -24.90 -27.41
C ARG A 116 8.23 -25.24 -27.78
N LYS A 117 8.56 -25.27 -29.07
CA LYS A 117 9.93 -25.52 -29.58
C LYS A 117 10.94 -24.51 -29.02
N ARG A 118 10.54 -23.25 -28.86
CA ARG A 118 11.36 -22.19 -28.27
C ARG A 118 11.33 -22.17 -26.74
N ASN A 119 10.45 -22.94 -26.11
CA ASN A 119 10.13 -22.90 -24.67
C ASN A 119 9.78 -21.48 -24.20
N VAL A 120 8.92 -20.78 -24.94
CA VAL A 120 8.53 -19.39 -24.65
C VAL A 120 7.02 -19.21 -24.46
N THR A 121 6.68 -18.19 -23.68
CA THR A 121 5.38 -17.54 -23.66
C THR A 121 5.44 -16.26 -24.50
N ALA A 122 4.56 -16.12 -25.48
CA ALA A 122 4.32 -14.85 -26.13
C ALA A 122 3.43 -13.96 -25.27
N VAL A 123 3.82 -12.70 -25.15
CA VAL A 123 3.12 -11.69 -24.34
C VAL A 123 2.68 -10.56 -25.24
N ALA A 124 1.37 -10.38 -25.34
CA ALA A 124 0.74 -9.37 -26.15
C ALA A 124 -0.23 -8.52 -25.33
N GLU A 125 -0.51 -7.32 -25.81
CA GLU A 125 -1.58 -6.47 -25.29
C GLU A 125 -2.73 -6.49 -26.31
N LEU A 126 -3.90 -7.01 -25.90
CA LEU A 126 -5.12 -6.92 -26.68
C LEU A 126 -5.68 -5.50 -26.55
N CYS A 127 -5.68 -4.76 -27.65
CA CYS A 127 -6.22 -3.42 -27.73
C CYS A 127 -7.31 -3.42 -28.80
N ASP A 128 -8.58 -3.25 -28.40
CA ASP A 128 -9.73 -3.29 -29.31
C ASP A 128 -10.95 -2.61 -28.66
N ASP A 129 -11.29 -1.40 -29.11
CA ASP A 129 -12.40 -0.61 -28.55
C ASP A 129 -13.77 -1.30 -28.75
N THR A 130 -13.89 -2.23 -29.71
CA THR A 130 -15.12 -3.00 -29.92
C THR A 130 -15.33 -4.08 -28.86
N PHE A 131 -14.25 -4.51 -28.20
CA PHE A 131 -14.27 -5.44 -27.08
C PHE A 131 -14.34 -4.70 -25.74
N GLU A 132 -13.39 -3.80 -25.48
CA GLU A 132 -13.32 -3.01 -24.25
C GLU A 132 -12.51 -1.73 -24.47
N GLU A 133 -13.12 -0.55 -24.26
CA GLU A 133 -12.37 0.72 -24.28
C GLU A 133 -11.57 0.89 -23.00
N HIS A 134 -10.31 1.30 -23.13
CA HIS A 134 -9.46 1.65 -22.01
C HIS A 134 -9.37 3.18 -21.81
N ILE A 135 -8.22 3.79 -22.13
CA ILE A 135 -7.98 5.24 -22.05
C ILE A 135 -7.56 5.77 -23.43
N LEU A 136 -6.69 5.05 -24.13
CA LEU A 136 -6.33 5.36 -25.51
C LEU A 136 -7.28 4.65 -26.48
N ALA A 137 -7.47 5.24 -27.65
CA ALA A 137 -8.38 4.72 -28.67
C ALA A 137 -7.69 3.72 -29.60
N TYR A 138 -8.30 2.55 -29.75
CA TYR A 138 -7.93 1.49 -30.68
C TYR A 138 -9.12 1.09 -31.55
N GLY A 139 -9.51 2.01 -32.44
CA GLY A 139 -10.52 1.73 -33.47
C GLY A 139 -10.12 0.59 -34.43
N PRO A 140 -11.01 0.18 -35.35
CA PRO A 140 -10.86 -1.06 -36.14
C PRO A 140 -9.49 -1.23 -36.83
N ASP A 141 -8.92 -0.14 -37.38
CA ASP A 141 -7.63 -0.16 -38.09
C ASP A 141 -6.42 -0.36 -37.16
N LYS A 142 -6.58 -0.08 -35.86
CA LYS A 142 -5.56 -0.25 -34.82
C LYS A 142 -5.85 -1.44 -33.92
N ALA A 143 -7.07 -1.98 -33.93
CA ALA A 143 -7.45 -3.11 -33.09
C ALA A 143 -6.56 -4.34 -33.35
N GLY A 144 -6.16 -5.06 -32.30
CA GLY A 144 -5.43 -6.32 -32.41
C GLY A 144 -4.55 -6.66 -31.21
N LEU A 145 -3.75 -7.72 -31.38
CA LEU A 145 -2.78 -8.19 -30.41
C LEU A 145 -1.42 -7.54 -30.69
N TYR A 146 -1.02 -6.60 -29.85
CA TYR A 146 0.28 -5.95 -29.91
C TYR A 146 1.32 -6.79 -29.19
N LEU A 147 2.18 -7.49 -29.93
CA LEU A 147 3.19 -8.36 -29.33
C LEU A 147 4.34 -7.52 -28.79
N HIS A 148 4.55 -7.62 -27.48
CA HIS A 148 5.59 -6.89 -26.79
C HIS A 148 6.57 -7.81 -26.06
N GLY A 149 6.42 -9.14 -26.04
CA GLY A 149 7.52 -9.97 -25.56
C GLY A 149 7.41 -11.46 -25.81
N LEU A 150 8.54 -12.12 -25.63
CA LEU A 150 8.67 -13.57 -25.62
C LEU A 150 9.53 -13.95 -24.41
N ASN A 151 8.91 -14.54 -23.38
CA ASN A 151 9.60 -14.91 -22.15
C ASN A 151 9.89 -16.40 -22.13
N LEU A 152 11.06 -16.81 -21.65
CA LEU A 152 11.34 -18.22 -21.42
C LEU A 152 10.47 -18.79 -20.30
N ASN A 153 9.96 -20.00 -20.50
CA ASN A 153 9.15 -20.73 -19.53
C ASN A 153 10.05 -21.39 -18.47
N MET A 154 10.69 -20.56 -17.63
CA MET A 154 11.56 -20.97 -16.54
C MET A 154 11.33 -20.09 -15.29
N PRO A 155 11.79 -20.51 -14.09
CA PRO A 155 11.56 -19.74 -12.86
C PRO A 155 12.17 -18.34 -12.89
N GLU A 156 13.38 -18.22 -13.43
CA GLU A 156 14.11 -16.98 -13.62
C GLU A 156 13.54 -16.16 -14.79
N PHE A 157 13.68 -14.83 -14.70
CA PHE A 157 13.34 -13.97 -15.81
C PHE A 157 14.41 -14.01 -16.89
N ALA A 158 14.02 -14.45 -18.08
CA ALA A 158 14.75 -14.23 -19.31
C ALA A 158 13.75 -13.92 -20.44
N THR A 159 14.02 -12.87 -21.21
CA THR A 159 13.15 -12.38 -22.30
C THR A 159 13.93 -12.17 -23.58
N TYR A 160 13.24 -12.27 -24.71
CA TYR A 160 13.84 -11.95 -25.99
C TYR A 160 14.05 -10.43 -26.11
N PRO A 161 15.16 -10.00 -26.75
CA PRO A 161 15.34 -8.62 -27.21
C PRO A 161 14.19 -8.18 -28.12
N SER A 162 13.79 -6.92 -28.02
CA SER A 162 12.63 -6.40 -28.75
C SER A 162 12.72 -6.55 -30.29
N PRO A 163 13.89 -6.47 -30.96
CA PRO A 163 13.98 -6.77 -32.39
C PRO A 163 13.52 -8.19 -32.75
N LEU A 164 13.90 -9.21 -31.98
CA LEU A 164 13.46 -10.59 -32.22
C LEU A 164 11.96 -10.79 -31.91
N VAL A 165 11.41 -9.97 -31.00
CA VAL A 165 9.96 -9.93 -30.77
C VAL A 165 9.25 -9.33 -31.98
N GLN A 166 9.79 -8.29 -32.60
CA GLN A 166 9.23 -7.70 -33.83
C GLN A 166 9.30 -8.67 -35.01
N GLU A 167 10.40 -9.41 -35.17
CA GLU A 167 10.51 -10.46 -36.18
C GLU A 167 9.45 -11.55 -35.99
N PHE A 168 9.26 -12.01 -34.74
CA PHE A 168 8.21 -12.98 -34.42
C PHE A 168 6.80 -12.40 -34.67
N ALA A 169 6.60 -11.11 -34.39
CA ALA A 169 5.34 -10.44 -34.67
C ALA A 169 5.03 -10.42 -36.17
N ASP A 170 6.01 -10.08 -37.01
CA ASP A 170 5.87 -10.12 -38.47
C ASP A 170 5.59 -11.55 -38.97
N GLU A 171 6.29 -12.55 -38.42
CA GLU A 171 6.14 -13.97 -38.81
C GLU A 171 4.74 -14.54 -38.46
N TRP A 172 4.14 -14.09 -37.36
CA TRP A 172 2.88 -14.63 -36.81
C TRP A 172 1.71 -13.64 -36.84
N ALA A 173 1.85 -12.57 -37.62
CA ALA A 173 0.85 -11.51 -37.86
C ALA A 173 0.33 -10.81 -36.59
N PHE A 174 1.19 -10.63 -35.59
CA PHE A 174 0.90 -9.72 -34.49
C PHE A 174 1.15 -8.27 -34.89
N ARG A 175 0.50 -7.33 -34.20
CA ARG A 175 0.89 -5.93 -34.32
C ARG A 175 2.22 -5.71 -33.59
N LYS A 176 3.14 -4.98 -34.22
CA LYS A 176 4.41 -4.61 -33.60
C LYS A 176 4.20 -3.49 -32.59
N THR A 177 4.81 -3.64 -31.41
CA THR A 177 4.97 -2.54 -30.46
C THR A 177 6.13 -1.65 -30.90
N GLY A 178 5.92 -0.33 -30.84
CA GLY A 178 6.96 0.65 -31.17
C GLY A 178 8.19 0.49 -30.28
N LEU A 179 9.38 0.66 -30.87
CA LEU A 179 10.67 0.40 -30.25
C LEU A 179 11.63 1.54 -30.55
N ILE A 180 12.27 2.08 -29.52
CA ILE A 180 13.43 2.97 -29.62
C ILE A 180 14.58 2.33 -28.84
N MET A 181 15.78 2.36 -29.44
CA MET A 181 17.00 1.84 -28.82
C MET A 181 17.90 3.01 -28.45
N MET A 182 18.38 3.03 -27.21
CA MET A 182 19.34 4.04 -26.73
C MET A 182 20.42 3.37 -25.90
N ASP A 183 21.67 3.77 -26.06
CA ASP A 183 22.78 3.18 -25.28
C ASP A 183 22.97 3.86 -23.92
N ASP A 184 22.63 5.14 -23.84
CA ASP A 184 22.92 6.01 -22.70
C ASP A 184 21.67 6.30 -21.86
N ILE A 185 21.73 5.99 -20.55
CA ILE A 185 20.57 6.14 -19.65
C ILE A 185 20.21 7.60 -19.40
N GLN A 186 21.17 8.52 -19.52
CA GLN A 186 20.93 9.95 -19.44
C GLN A 186 20.09 10.43 -20.62
N GLN A 187 20.36 9.93 -21.84
CA GLN A 187 19.53 10.20 -23.01
C GLN A 187 18.13 9.61 -22.86
N VAL A 188 18.02 8.40 -22.31
CA VAL A 188 16.71 7.79 -22.00
C VAL A 188 15.90 8.67 -21.06
N LYS A 189 16.50 9.16 -19.97
CA LYS A 189 15.81 10.05 -19.02
C LYS A 189 15.34 11.34 -19.71
N ALA A 190 16.23 12.01 -20.43
CA ALA A 190 15.91 13.26 -21.13
C ALA A 190 14.78 13.06 -22.15
N PHE A 191 14.82 11.97 -22.93
CA PHE A 191 13.76 11.63 -23.87
C PHE A 191 12.41 11.38 -23.17
N LEU A 192 12.41 10.62 -22.07
CA LEU A 192 11.17 10.34 -21.34
C LEU A 192 10.57 11.60 -20.71
N GLU A 193 11.40 12.50 -20.20
CA GLU A 193 10.97 13.80 -19.65
C GLU A 193 10.41 14.72 -20.74
N ASP A 194 11.05 14.82 -21.90
CA ASP A 194 10.58 15.60 -23.05
C ASP A 194 9.22 15.11 -23.57
N VAL A 195 9.06 13.79 -23.76
CA VAL A 195 7.78 13.22 -24.20
C VAL A 195 6.69 13.39 -23.13
N ALA A 196 7.05 13.42 -21.84
CA ALA A 196 6.10 13.62 -20.76
C ALA A 196 5.45 15.01 -20.76
N GLU A 197 6.10 16.03 -21.30
CA GLU A 197 5.54 17.39 -21.39
C GLU A 197 4.28 17.44 -22.27
N THR A 198 4.24 16.62 -23.32
CA THR A 198 3.11 16.58 -24.26
C THR A 198 2.22 15.35 -24.06
N GLY A 199 2.77 14.29 -23.46
CA GLY A 199 2.13 12.99 -23.36
C GLY A 199 1.97 12.27 -24.70
N ALA A 200 2.58 12.77 -25.79
CA ALA A 200 2.41 12.25 -27.14
C ALA A 200 3.76 12.02 -27.82
N HIS A 201 3.84 10.98 -28.64
CA HIS A 201 5.04 10.63 -29.41
C HIS A 201 4.66 10.25 -30.84
N ASP A 202 5.40 10.77 -31.83
CA ASP A 202 5.14 10.57 -33.27
C ASP A 202 3.67 10.85 -33.67
N GLY A 203 3.09 11.91 -33.10
CA GLY A 203 1.71 12.32 -33.38
C GLY A 203 0.64 11.38 -32.82
N ARG A 204 0.99 10.47 -31.90
CA ARG A 204 0.06 9.60 -31.17
C ARG A 204 0.15 9.83 -29.67
N ASP A 205 -0.99 9.82 -29.01
CA ASP A 205 -1.07 9.75 -27.55
C ASP A 205 -0.46 8.42 -27.06
N VAL A 206 0.43 8.49 -26.08
CA VAL A 206 1.14 7.35 -25.49
C VAL A 206 1.00 7.41 -23.98
N GLU A 207 0.58 6.33 -23.31
CA GLU A 207 0.43 6.33 -21.83
C GLU A 207 1.79 6.32 -21.10
N GLY A 208 2.86 5.99 -21.83
CA GLY A 208 4.23 5.93 -21.36
C GLY A 208 5.06 4.89 -22.09
N PHE A 209 6.22 4.58 -21.53
CA PHE A 209 7.14 3.56 -22.05
C PHE A 209 7.43 2.49 -20.99
N VAL A 210 7.68 1.27 -21.47
CA VAL A 210 8.37 0.23 -20.70
C VAL A 210 9.80 0.20 -21.19
N VAL A 211 10.73 0.54 -20.29
CA VAL A 211 12.17 0.52 -20.55
C VAL A 211 12.72 -0.83 -20.12
N ARG A 212 13.39 -1.51 -21.04
CA ARG A 212 14.02 -2.80 -20.83
C ARG A 212 15.52 -2.62 -20.84
N CYS A 213 16.18 -3.18 -19.84
CA CYS A 213 17.63 -3.17 -19.74
C CYS A 213 18.06 -4.38 -18.93
N ARG A 214 19.32 -4.36 -18.50
CA ARG A 214 19.80 -5.31 -17.49
C ARG A 214 20.14 -4.60 -16.21
N MET A 215 19.89 -5.25 -15.08
CA MET A 215 20.20 -4.72 -13.74
C MET A 215 21.09 -5.71 -12.96
N SER A 216 22.00 -5.17 -12.16
CA SER A 216 22.68 -5.91 -11.08
C SER A 216 22.65 -5.11 -9.78
N HIS A 217 22.33 -5.78 -8.67
CA HIS A 217 22.36 -5.15 -7.34
C HIS A 217 23.78 -4.82 -6.87
N ASP A 218 24.75 -5.61 -7.33
CA ASP A 218 26.18 -5.38 -7.14
C ASP A 218 26.90 -5.80 -8.42
N PRO A 219 27.16 -4.86 -9.34
CA PRO A 219 27.84 -5.14 -10.60
C PRO A 219 29.20 -5.83 -10.46
N SER A 220 29.83 -5.77 -9.28
CA SER A 220 31.14 -6.38 -9.03
C SER A 220 31.05 -7.88 -8.69
N THR A 221 29.91 -8.35 -8.16
CA THR A 221 29.76 -9.73 -7.67
C THR A 221 28.54 -10.47 -8.21
N VAL A 222 27.53 -9.74 -8.71
CA VAL A 222 26.25 -10.28 -9.19
C VAL A 222 26.13 -10.03 -10.70
N PRO A 223 25.82 -11.06 -11.51
CA PRO A 223 25.65 -10.87 -12.95
C PRO A 223 24.39 -10.05 -13.25
N TYR A 224 24.47 -9.27 -14.32
CA TYR A 224 23.33 -8.55 -14.87
C TYR A 224 22.24 -9.50 -15.35
N ARG A 225 20.98 -9.17 -15.07
CA ARG A 225 19.79 -9.91 -15.50
C ARG A 225 18.78 -8.98 -16.13
N ASP A 226 17.91 -9.52 -16.99
CA ASP A 226 16.83 -8.77 -17.61
C ASP A 226 15.98 -8.08 -16.53
N TRP A 227 15.78 -6.79 -16.69
CA TRP A 227 15.08 -5.97 -15.72
C TRP A 227 14.37 -4.82 -16.41
N PHE A 228 13.11 -4.61 -16.04
CA PHE A 228 12.26 -3.59 -16.64
C PHE A 228 11.88 -2.56 -15.59
N PHE A 229 11.70 -1.33 -16.04
CA PHE A 229 10.94 -0.31 -15.34
C PHE A 229 9.99 0.38 -16.31
N LYS A 230 9.00 1.09 -15.79
CA LYS A 230 8.06 1.86 -16.63
C LYS A 230 8.17 3.33 -16.29
N TYR A 231 7.96 4.16 -17.30
CA TYR A 231 7.82 5.60 -17.16
C TYR A 231 6.44 5.95 -17.72
N LYS A 232 5.50 6.27 -16.85
CA LYS A 232 4.14 6.64 -17.22
C LYS A 232 4.00 8.14 -17.28
N PHE A 233 3.38 8.64 -18.34
CA PHE A 233 2.98 10.04 -18.39
C PHE A 233 1.75 10.22 -17.50
N GLU A 234 1.81 11.24 -16.64
CA GLU A 234 0.76 11.50 -15.66
C GLU A 234 -0.46 12.11 -16.35
N GLU A 235 -0.26 13.20 -17.08
CA GLU A 235 -1.31 13.92 -17.79
C GLU A 235 -1.22 13.74 -19.32
N PRO A 236 -2.37 13.83 -20.04
CA PRO A 236 -3.75 14.01 -19.55
C PRO A 236 -4.41 12.70 -19.07
N TYR A 237 -3.65 11.60 -18.96
CA TYR A 237 -4.19 10.26 -18.72
C TYR A 237 -4.78 10.08 -17.33
N LEU A 238 -4.23 10.76 -16.31
CA LEU A 238 -4.79 10.76 -14.96
C LEU A 238 -6.15 11.45 -14.95
N MET A 239 -6.28 12.63 -15.59
CA MET A 239 -7.57 13.30 -15.79
C MET A 239 -8.58 12.39 -16.50
N TYR A 240 -8.18 11.71 -17.58
CA TYR A 240 -9.07 10.80 -18.31
C TYR A 240 -9.56 9.62 -17.48
N ARG A 241 -8.68 9.01 -16.67
CA ARG A 241 -9.08 7.97 -15.71
C ARG A 241 -10.06 8.54 -14.68
N GLN A 242 -9.80 9.73 -14.16
CA GLN A 242 -10.67 10.40 -13.21
C GLN A 242 -12.07 10.61 -13.79
N TRP A 243 -12.18 11.14 -15.01
CA TRP A 243 -13.44 11.32 -15.72
C TRP A 243 -14.18 10.00 -15.91
N ARG A 244 -13.46 8.93 -16.32
CA ARG A 244 -14.06 7.60 -16.46
C ARG A 244 -14.69 7.11 -15.16
N GLU A 245 -13.93 7.11 -14.07
CA GLU A 245 -14.42 6.61 -12.77
C GLU A 245 -15.51 7.50 -12.18
N CYS A 246 -15.43 8.82 -12.38
CA CYS A 246 -16.46 9.77 -11.93
C CYS A 246 -17.78 9.58 -12.70
N THR A 247 -17.73 9.33 -14.01
CA THR A 247 -18.93 9.01 -14.80
C THR A 247 -19.54 7.66 -14.40
N LYS A 248 -18.72 6.64 -14.11
CA LYS A 248 -19.22 5.36 -13.54
C LYS A 248 -19.87 5.56 -12.16
N ALA A 249 -19.29 6.41 -11.31
CA ALA A 249 -19.89 6.77 -10.03
C ALA A 249 -21.25 7.45 -10.23
N LEU A 250 -21.33 8.41 -11.16
CA LEU A 250 -22.56 9.10 -11.51
C LEU A 250 -23.66 8.14 -11.99
N ILE A 251 -23.33 7.20 -12.90
CA ILE A 251 -24.27 6.19 -13.41
C ILE A 251 -24.76 5.26 -12.28
N SER A 252 -23.87 4.89 -11.35
CA SER A 252 -24.22 4.02 -10.22
C SER A 252 -24.87 4.75 -9.03
N GLY A 253 -25.19 6.04 -9.17
CA GLY A 253 -25.80 6.84 -8.11
C GLY A 253 -24.88 7.15 -6.93
N LYS A 254 -23.57 6.97 -7.09
CA LYS A 254 -22.56 7.31 -6.07
C LYS A 254 -22.04 8.72 -6.32
N GLN A 255 -21.67 9.42 -5.25
CA GLN A 255 -21.00 10.72 -5.39
C GLN A 255 -19.62 10.55 -6.07
N PRO A 256 -19.36 11.22 -7.21
CA PRO A 256 -18.05 11.22 -7.83
C PRO A 256 -16.99 11.79 -6.88
N LYS A 257 -15.79 11.21 -6.90
CA LYS A 257 -14.67 11.63 -6.06
C LYS A 257 -13.49 12.00 -6.93
N PHE A 258 -13.05 13.24 -6.84
CA PHE A 258 -11.90 13.77 -7.55
C PHE A 258 -11.19 14.81 -6.68
N LYS A 259 -9.87 14.90 -6.82
CA LYS A 259 -9.01 15.81 -6.04
C LYS A 259 -8.08 16.68 -6.91
N LYS A 260 -7.81 16.23 -8.14
CA LYS A 260 -7.13 17.01 -9.18
C LYS A 260 -8.15 17.41 -10.24
N HIS A 261 -7.80 18.36 -11.09
CA HIS A 261 -8.62 18.76 -12.24
C HIS A 261 -10.05 19.18 -11.85
N THR A 262 -10.21 19.83 -10.69
CA THR A 262 -11.52 19.98 -10.04
C THR A 262 -12.51 20.72 -10.94
N LYS A 263 -12.10 21.88 -11.46
CA LYS A 263 -12.98 22.76 -12.23
C LYS A 263 -13.38 22.12 -13.55
N ILE A 264 -12.42 21.62 -14.32
CA ILE A 264 -12.71 20.98 -15.61
C ILE A 264 -13.49 19.68 -15.42
N THR A 265 -13.26 18.96 -14.32
CA THR A 265 -14.02 17.74 -13.99
C THR A 265 -15.48 18.04 -13.62
N GLU A 266 -15.75 19.12 -12.88
CA GLU A 266 -17.13 19.55 -12.60
C GLU A 266 -17.88 19.90 -13.89
N GLU A 267 -17.24 20.64 -14.79
CA GLU A 267 -17.80 20.97 -16.10
C GLU A 267 -18.04 19.72 -16.95
N TYR A 268 -17.07 18.80 -16.99
CA TYR A 268 -17.21 17.51 -17.65
C TYR A 268 -18.37 16.71 -17.07
N LEU A 269 -18.52 16.64 -15.75
CA LEU A 269 -19.62 15.89 -15.11
C LEU A 269 -20.99 16.51 -15.37
N LEU A 270 -21.09 17.84 -15.46
CA LEU A 270 -22.32 18.51 -15.87
C LEU A 270 -22.68 18.17 -17.32
N TYR A 271 -21.69 18.18 -18.21
CA TYR A 271 -21.86 17.77 -19.61
C TYR A 271 -22.29 16.29 -19.72
N ALA A 272 -21.58 15.39 -19.03
CA ALA A 272 -21.87 13.96 -18.98
C ALA A 272 -23.28 13.68 -18.46
N ARG A 273 -23.73 14.38 -17.40
CA ARG A 273 -25.09 14.25 -16.86
C ARG A 273 -26.16 14.58 -17.90
N ARG A 274 -25.96 15.63 -18.71
CA ARG A 274 -26.89 16.00 -19.79
C ARG A 274 -26.92 14.94 -20.89
N ARG A 275 -25.75 14.42 -21.29
CA ARG A 275 -25.63 13.35 -22.30
C ARG A 275 -26.30 12.06 -21.85
N LEU A 276 -26.07 11.63 -20.61
CA LEU A 276 -26.69 10.43 -20.03
C LEU A 276 -28.21 10.56 -19.86
N ALA A 277 -28.72 11.77 -19.59
CA ALA A 277 -30.16 12.01 -19.53
C ALA A 277 -30.81 12.01 -20.92
N ALA A 278 -30.10 12.48 -21.95
CA ALA A 278 -30.59 12.51 -23.33
C ALA A 278 -30.58 11.12 -23.99
N ASP A 279 -29.58 10.28 -23.67
CA ASP A 279 -29.48 8.91 -24.17
C ASP A 279 -29.25 7.91 -23.01
N PRO A 280 -30.32 7.27 -22.50
CA PRO A 280 -30.20 6.27 -21.45
C PRO A 280 -29.40 5.02 -21.84
N LYS A 281 -29.23 4.72 -23.14
CA LYS A 281 -28.43 3.56 -23.58
C LYS A 281 -26.95 3.75 -23.27
N LEU A 282 -26.47 4.99 -23.42
CA LEU A 282 -25.09 5.37 -23.12
C LEU A 282 -24.69 4.96 -21.70
N ALA A 283 -25.57 5.09 -20.70
CA ALA A 283 -25.26 4.69 -19.32
C ALA A 283 -24.97 3.19 -19.17
N LYS A 284 -25.72 2.35 -19.91
CA LYS A 284 -25.54 0.89 -19.90
C LYS A 284 -24.26 0.51 -20.62
N GLU A 285 -23.99 1.12 -21.77
CA GLU A 285 -22.78 0.89 -22.57
C GLU A 285 -21.52 1.35 -21.82
N TYR A 286 -21.56 2.51 -21.19
CA TYR A 286 -20.45 3.05 -20.40
C TYR A 286 -20.10 2.17 -19.20
N SER A 287 -21.11 1.55 -18.58
CA SER A 287 -20.90 0.58 -17.50
C SER A 287 -20.14 -0.67 -17.99
N ASN A 288 -20.27 -1.00 -19.27
CA ASN A 288 -19.55 -2.09 -19.94
C ASN A 288 -18.30 -1.58 -20.70
N ASN A 289 -17.78 -0.40 -20.37
CA ASN A 289 -16.63 0.23 -21.01
C ASN A 289 -16.78 0.54 -22.51
N HIS A 290 -17.96 1.01 -22.93
CA HIS A 290 -18.17 1.56 -24.28
C HIS A 290 -18.66 3.01 -24.22
N GLY A 291 -18.17 3.85 -25.12
CA GLY A 291 -18.51 5.28 -25.18
C GLY A 291 -17.77 6.15 -24.16
N ILE A 292 -16.70 5.63 -23.54
CA ILE A 292 -15.85 6.38 -22.61
C ILE A 292 -15.06 7.44 -23.38
N ILE A 293 -14.40 6.99 -24.45
CA ILE A 293 -13.52 7.82 -25.26
C ILE A 293 -14.35 8.84 -26.04
N SER A 294 -15.49 8.42 -26.60
CA SER A 294 -16.37 9.32 -27.34
C SER A 294 -16.94 10.42 -26.43
N LEU A 295 -17.45 10.08 -25.24
CA LEU A 295 -17.99 11.07 -24.31
C LEU A 295 -16.92 12.08 -23.86
N ARG A 296 -15.69 11.61 -23.61
CA ARG A 296 -14.54 12.48 -23.31
C ARG A 296 -14.25 13.42 -24.47
N ASN A 297 -14.06 12.88 -25.67
CA ASN A 297 -13.66 13.65 -26.84
C ASN A 297 -14.77 14.63 -27.26
N ASP A 298 -16.03 14.25 -27.12
CA ASP A 298 -17.18 15.13 -27.36
C ASP A 298 -17.18 16.34 -26.41
N PHE A 299 -16.84 16.13 -25.13
CA PHE A 299 -16.70 17.23 -24.17
C PHE A 299 -15.51 18.14 -24.51
N LEU A 300 -14.34 17.56 -24.81
CA LEU A 300 -13.15 18.31 -25.21
C LEU A 300 -13.43 19.17 -26.47
N ASN A 301 -14.08 18.58 -27.47
CA ASN A 301 -14.52 19.29 -28.68
C ASN A 301 -15.56 20.38 -28.36
N PHE A 302 -16.52 20.11 -27.48
CA PHE A 302 -17.52 21.09 -27.03
C PHE A 302 -16.87 22.31 -26.36
N LYS A 303 -15.76 22.11 -25.63
CA LYS A 303 -14.98 23.17 -25.01
C LYS A 303 -13.91 23.77 -25.93
N ASN A 304 -13.71 23.20 -27.12
CA ASN A 304 -12.61 23.54 -28.04
C ASN A 304 -11.23 23.45 -27.37
N LEU A 305 -10.99 22.37 -26.62
CA LEU A 305 -9.75 22.11 -25.88
C LEU A 305 -9.12 20.79 -26.34
N LYS A 306 -7.79 20.72 -26.27
CA LYS A 306 -7.09 19.42 -26.26
C LYS A 306 -7.02 18.89 -24.83
N GLY A 307 -6.75 17.59 -24.71
CA GLY A 307 -6.58 16.93 -23.41
C GLY A 307 -5.50 17.55 -22.54
N ALA A 308 -4.34 17.82 -23.12
CA ALA A 308 -3.22 18.46 -22.43
C ALA A 308 -3.61 19.86 -21.93
N ASP A 309 -4.26 20.68 -22.76
CA ASP A 309 -4.73 22.01 -22.38
C ASP A 309 -5.72 21.92 -21.20
N ALA A 310 -6.66 20.97 -21.26
CA ALA A 310 -7.64 20.75 -20.21
C ALA A 310 -7.00 20.26 -18.89
N ALA A 311 -5.96 19.43 -18.95
CA ALA A 311 -5.22 18.99 -17.75
C ALA A 311 -4.39 20.14 -17.12
N ASN A 312 -3.90 21.07 -17.94
CA ASN A 312 -3.13 22.22 -17.46
C ASN A 312 -4.00 23.36 -16.93
N MET A 313 -5.33 23.33 -17.15
CA MET A 313 -6.24 24.36 -16.64
C MET A 313 -6.26 24.46 -15.11
N ASP A 314 -6.03 23.35 -14.40
CA ASP A 314 -6.06 23.30 -12.94
C ASP A 314 -4.66 23.43 -12.30
N GLU A 315 -3.56 23.48 -13.07
CA GLU A 315 -2.24 23.83 -12.50
C GLU A 315 -2.18 25.29 -12.01
N LEU A 316 -3.14 26.12 -12.43
CA LEU A 316 -3.21 27.54 -12.10
C LEU A 316 -4.09 27.86 -10.88
N ASP A 317 -4.92 26.95 -10.39
CA ASP A 317 -5.78 27.20 -9.23
C ASP A 317 -5.43 26.24 -8.08
N PRO A 318 -4.76 26.70 -7.01
CA PRO A 318 -4.60 25.88 -5.82
C PRO A 318 -5.97 25.47 -5.28
N LEU A 319 -6.08 24.26 -4.71
CA LEU A 319 -7.28 23.83 -3.99
C LEU A 319 -7.59 24.85 -2.88
N VAL A 320 -8.55 25.76 -3.10
CA VAL A 320 -9.00 26.75 -2.12
C VAL A 320 -10.45 26.45 -1.76
N MET A 321 -10.69 26.02 -0.53
CA MET A 321 -12.01 25.73 0.02
C MET A 321 -12.51 26.94 0.83
N THR A 322 -12.92 28.00 0.12
CA THR A 322 -13.42 29.24 0.74
C THR A 322 -14.68 29.02 1.57
N GLU A 323 -15.46 27.99 1.28
CA GLU A 323 -16.69 27.64 2.00
C GLU A 323 -16.44 27.08 3.41
N VAL A 324 -15.22 26.65 3.71
CA VAL A 324 -14.86 26.04 4.99
C VAL A 324 -14.48 27.13 5.99
N THR A 325 -15.33 27.31 7.00
CA THR A 325 -15.11 28.26 8.10
C THR A 325 -14.98 27.58 9.46
N ARG A 326 -15.39 26.31 9.59
CA ARG A 326 -15.41 25.54 10.85
C ARG A 326 -15.38 24.03 10.57
N ASP A 327 -15.46 23.25 11.65
CA ASP A 327 -15.51 21.78 11.67
C ASP A 327 -14.27 21.12 11.03
N VAL A 328 -13.08 21.69 11.29
CA VAL A 328 -11.80 21.21 10.75
C VAL A 328 -11.01 20.44 11.81
N ILE A 329 -10.59 19.22 11.50
CA ILE A 329 -9.80 18.37 12.39
C ILE A 329 -8.39 18.18 11.82
N LEU A 330 -7.38 18.58 12.59
CA LEU A 330 -5.96 18.43 12.25
C LEU A 330 -5.44 17.11 12.85
N CYS A 331 -5.00 16.20 11.99
CA CYS A 331 -4.56 14.86 12.32
C CYS A 331 -3.07 14.68 11.97
N PRO A 332 -2.16 14.64 12.95
CA PRO A 332 -0.77 14.33 12.68
C PRO A 332 -0.58 12.88 12.24
N ILE A 333 0.32 12.66 11.28
CA ILE A 333 0.97 11.37 11.01
C ILE A 333 2.43 11.56 11.34
N ALA A 334 2.88 11.02 12.48
CA ALA A 334 4.26 11.19 12.94
C ALA A 334 4.70 10.09 13.91
N THR A 335 6.00 10.05 14.19
CA THR A 335 6.58 9.31 15.31
C THR A 335 6.73 10.21 16.55
N ILE A 336 7.27 9.65 17.63
CA ILE A 336 7.50 10.40 18.88
C ILE A 336 8.67 11.38 18.63
N GLY A 337 8.55 12.62 19.11
CA GLY A 337 9.63 13.62 19.01
C GLY A 337 9.60 14.54 17.79
N CYS A 338 8.72 14.28 16.82
CA CYS A 338 8.61 15.15 15.61
C CYS A 338 8.10 16.57 15.90
N GLY A 339 7.60 16.84 17.11
CA GLY A 339 7.10 18.18 17.50
C GLY A 339 5.59 18.39 17.38
N LYS A 340 4.80 17.32 17.16
CA LYS A 340 3.32 17.37 17.07
C LYS A 340 2.66 18.25 18.13
N THR A 341 2.90 17.94 19.41
CA THR A 341 2.32 18.68 20.54
C THR A 341 2.79 20.13 20.57
N THR A 342 4.04 20.40 20.18
CA THR A 342 4.55 21.78 20.09
C THR A 342 3.75 22.58 19.05
N ILE A 343 3.53 22.00 17.86
CA ILE A 343 2.72 22.63 16.81
C ILE A 343 1.26 22.77 17.27
N ALA A 344 0.69 21.76 17.90
CA ALA A 344 -0.69 21.78 18.40
C ALA A 344 -0.92 22.93 19.41
N MET A 345 0.00 23.08 20.35
CA MET A 345 -0.01 24.18 21.33
C MET A 345 0.19 25.54 20.66
N GLY A 346 1.08 25.63 19.66
CA GLY A 346 1.28 26.85 18.88
C GLY A 346 0.00 27.28 18.14
N LEU A 347 -0.68 26.35 17.47
CA LEU A 347 -1.96 26.61 16.81
C LEU A 347 -3.07 27.00 17.80
N THR A 348 -3.09 26.37 18.98
CA THR A 348 -4.02 26.73 20.06
C THR A 348 -3.77 28.16 20.54
N HIS A 349 -2.51 28.56 20.70
CA HIS A 349 -2.15 29.91 21.12
C HIS A 349 -2.51 30.98 20.06
N LEU A 350 -2.28 30.67 18.78
CA LEU A 350 -2.53 31.61 17.68
C LEU A 350 -4.01 31.80 17.38
N PHE A 351 -4.80 30.72 17.43
CA PHE A 351 -6.18 30.73 16.90
C PHE A 351 -7.25 30.33 17.91
N GLY A 352 -6.88 29.95 19.13
CA GLY A 352 -7.85 29.48 20.13
C GLY A 352 -8.56 28.18 19.74
N TRP A 353 -7.93 27.35 18.90
CA TRP A 353 -8.46 26.07 18.45
C TRP A 353 -8.43 25.01 19.57
N GLY A 354 -9.33 24.03 19.50
CA GLY A 354 -9.38 22.95 20.47
C GLY A 354 -8.18 22.01 20.33
N HIS A 355 -7.71 21.40 21.43
CA HIS A 355 -6.57 20.49 21.41
C HIS A 355 -6.83 19.29 22.31
N ILE A 356 -6.94 18.10 21.70
CA ILE A 356 -7.11 16.84 22.43
C ILE A 356 -5.85 16.01 22.29
N GLN A 357 -5.18 15.76 23.41
CA GLN A 357 -4.02 14.88 23.50
C GLN A 357 -4.45 13.46 23.80
N ASN A 358 -4.10 12.52 22.91
CA ASN A 358 -4.39 11.12 23.15
C ASN A 358 -3.72 10.63 24.44
N ASP A 359 -2.54 11.16 24.80
CA ASP A 359 -1.76 10.76 25.99
C ASP A 359 -2.43 11.07 27.33
N ASN A 360 -3.38 12.00 27.37
CA ASN A 360 -4.19 12.31 28.55
C ASN A 360 -5.34 11.31 28.76
N ILE A 361 -5.56 10.36 27.84
CA ILE A 361 -6.68 9.41 27.90
C ILE A 361 -6.18 8.03 28.37
N SER A 362 -6.73 7.57 29.50
CA SER A 362 -6.47 6.23 30.06
C SER A 362 -7.71 5.33 30.03
N GLY A 363 -7.49 4.02 30.19
CA GLY A 363 -8.56 3.01 30.29
C GLY A 363 -8.95 2.32 28.97
N LYS A 364 -9.99 1.48 29.04
CA LYS A 364 -10.50 0.71 27.88
C LYS A 364 -11.19 1.63 26.86
N GLY A 365 -11.15 1.25 25.58
CA GLY A 365 -11.84 1.96 24.50
C GLY A 365 -11.23 3.33 24.18
N ARG A 366 -9.91 3.50 24.37
CA ARG A 366 -9.20 4.77 24.15
C ARG A 366 -9.40 5.33 22.72
N PRO A 367 -9.27 4.56 21.62
CA PRO A 367 -9.39 5.15 20.28
C PRO A 367 -10.76 5.75 19.96
N PRO A 368 -11.91 5.07 20.19
CA PRO A 368 -13.22 5.69 19.98
C PRO A 368 -13.52 6.86 20.94
N ARG A 369 -13.03 6.79 22.19
CA ARG A 369 -13.18 7.89 23.16
C ARG A 369 -12.39 9.12 22.74
N PHE A 370 -11.18 8.93 22.22
CA PHE A 370 -10.36 10.01 21.66
C PHE A 370 -11.09 10.71 20.53
N THR A 371 -11.62 9.97 19.56
CA THR A 371 -12.41 10.56 18.47
C THR A 371 -13.64 11.29 19.00
N LYS A 372 -14.36 10.73 19.98
CA LYS A 372 -15.50 11.40 20.59
C LYS A 372 -15.13 12.72 21.26
N MET A 373 -13.99 12.77 21.97
CA MET A 373 -13.51 14.01 22.59
C MET A 373 -13.15 15.07 21.54
N VAL A 374 -12.47 14.66 20.45
CA VAL A 374 -12.16 15.56 19.32
C VAL A 374 -13.44 16.14 18.71
N LEU A 375 -14.46 15.30 18.48
CA LEU A 375 -15.75 15.76 17.92
C LEU A 375 -16.51 16.67 18.87
N ASN A 376 -16.43 16.43 20.18
CA ASN A 376 -17.08 17.28 21.17
C ASN A 376 -16.49 18.69 21.18
N GLU A 377 -15.18 18.84 21.01
CA GLU A 377 -14.51 20.15 20.96
C GLU A 377 -14.92 20.98 19.73
N LEU A 378 -15.37 20.36 18.64
CA LEU A 378 -15.87 21.10 17.47
C LEU A 378 -17.18 21.86 17.72
N ASN A 379 -17.86 21.58 18.83
CA ASN A 379 -19.02 22.37 19.22
C ASN A 379 -18.60 23.80 19.61
N ASP A 380 -17.46 23.92 20.27
CA ASP A 380 -16.97 25.17 20.87
C ASP A 380 -15.85 25.83 20.04
N HIS A 381 -15.18 25.06 19.16
CA HIS A 381 -14.06 25.52 18.35
C HIS A 381 -14.25 25.25 16.85
N ASP A 382 -13.82 26.20 16.02
CA ASP A 382 -13.89 26.06 14.55
C ASP A 382 -12.94 24.98 14.01
N ALA A 383 -11.83 24.71 14.72
CA ALA A 383 -10.93 23.62 14.41
C ALA A 383 -10.38 22.96 15.67
N VAL A 384 -10.01 21.68 15.56
CA VAL A 384 -9.50 20.87 16.67
C VAL A 384 -8.28 20.06 16.23
N ILE A 385 -7.22 20.10 17.03
CA ILE A 385 -6.03 19.27 16.84
C ILE A 385 -6.21 17.93 17.56
N ALA A 386 -6.28 16.86 16.79
CA ALA A 386 -6.30 15.48 17.26
C ALA A 386 -4.86 14.97 17.48
N ASP A 387 -4.22 15.40 18.58
CA ASP A 387 -2.82 15.10 18.90
C ASP A 387 -2.61 13.61 19.27
N ARG A 388 -2.39 12.81 18.23
CA ARG A 388 -2.05 11.39 18.24
C ARG A 388 -1.05 11.11 17.12
N ASN A 389 -0.19 10.11 17.31
CA ASN A 389 0.85 9.76 16.33
C ASN A 389 0.28 9.31 14.96
N ASN A 390 -0.76 8.47 14.96
CA ASN A 390 -1.33 7.86 13.74
C ASN A 390 -0.27 7.25 12.79
N ALA A 391 0.80 6.70 13.37
CA ALA A 391 1.94 6.16 12.65
C ALA A 391 1.57 4.96 11.77
N GLN A 392 0.55 4.19 12.16
CA GLN A 392 0.11 3.01 11.43
C GLN A 392 -1.18 3.27 10.63
N ARG A 393 -1.31 2.62 9.48
CA ARG A 393 -2.44 2.76 8.55
C ARG A 393 -3.78 2.41 9.21
N HIS A 394 -3.80 1.44 10.12
CA HIS A 394 -5.03 1.07 10.84
C HIS A 394 -5.50 2.15 11.84
N GLU A 395 -4.58 2.93 12.41
CA GLU A 395 -4.90 4.06 13.29
C GLU A 395 -5.56 5.20 12.51
N ARG A 396 -5.03 5.48 11.31
CA ARG A 396 -5.60 6.43 10.35
C ARG A 396 -6.97 5.99 9.87
N LYS A 397 -7.11 4.71 9.50
CA LYS A 397 -8.41 4.12 9.17
C LYS A 397 -9.42 4.34 10.29
N GLN A 398 -9.04 4.10 11.55
CA GLN A 398 -9.94 4.27 12.68
C GLN A 398 -10.41 5.71 12.84
N ILE A 399 -9.50 6.70 12.89
CA ILE A 399 -9.92 8.10 13.10
C ILE A 399 -10.75 8.64 11.92
N ILE A 400 -10.35 8.34 10.67
CA ILE A 400 -11.07 8.76 9.47
C ILE A 400 -12.48 8.15 9.46
N THR A 401 -12.59 6.85 9.72
CA THR A 401 -13.89 6.15 9.73
C THR A 401 -14.79 6.69 10.83
N ASP A 402 -14.27 6.81 12.06
CA ASP A 402 -15.07 7.21 13.22
C ASP A 402 -15.53 8.67 13.12
N VAL A 403 -14.70 9.57 12.56
CA VAL A 403 -15.09 10.96 12.26
C VAL A 403 -16.16 10.99 11.18
N LYS A 404 -15.91 10.38 10.01
CA LYS A 404 -16.87 10.47 8.88
C LYS A 404 -18.20 9.76 9.18
N LEU A 405 -18.23 8.79 10.10
CA LEU A 405 -19.46 8.15 10.57
C LEU A 405 -20.30 9.08 11.46
N GLN A 406 -19.67 9.86 12.33
CA GLN A 406 -20.35 10.72 13.31
C GLN A 406 -20.57 12.15 12.81
N HIS A 407 -19.70 12.64 11.92
CA HIS A 407 -19.70 13.99 11.37
C HIS A 407 -19.21 13.97 9.91
N ALA A 408 -20.10 13.58 9.00
CA ALA A 408 -19.75 13.33 7.59
C ALA A 408 -19.15 14.55 6.86
N THR A 409 -19.54 15.76 7.25
CA THR A 409 -19.10 17.03 6.66
C THR A 409 -17.78 17.58 7.21
N ALA A 410 -17.28 17.06 8.35
CA ALA A 410 -16.07 17.57 8.98
C ALA A 410 -14.86 17.37 8.04
N LYS A 411 -13.99 18.38 7.94
CA LYS A 411 -12.80 18.33 7.10
C LYS A 411 -11.63 17.75 7.88
N LEU A 412 -10.94 16.77 7.31
CA LEU A 412 -9.76 16.14 7.90
C LEU A 412 -8.49 16.63 7.20
N VAL A 413 -7.65 17.35 7.94
CA VAL A 413 -6.34 17.83 7.48
C VAL A 413 -5.26 16.92 8.05
N CYS A 414 -4.49 16.27 7.19
CA CYS A 414 -3.33 15.49 7.59
C CYS A 414 -2.12 16.40 7.77
N LEU A 415 -1.49 16.38 8.95
CA LEU A 415 -0.16 16.96 9.17
C LEU A 415 0.88 15.84 9.03
N ASN A 416 1.37 15.65 7.82
CA ASN A 416 2.23 14.52 7.45
C ASN A 416 3.69 14.84 7.73
N PHE A 417 4.22 14.38 8.86
CA PHE A 417 5.66 14.43 9.11
C PHE A 417 6.34 13.34 8.27
N LYS A 418 6.99 13.72 7.17
CA LYS A 418 7.55 12.79 6.18
C LYS A 418 8.65 11.92 6.80
N HIS A 419 8.46 10.60 6.76
CA HIS A 419 9.50 9.64 7.13
C HIS A 419 9.84 8.82 5.89
N ASP A 420 10.84 9.30 5.15
CA ASP A 420 11.37 8.63 3.96
C ASP A 420 12.62 7.83 4.34
N GLU A 421 12.91 6.74 3.64
CA GLU A 421 14.04 5.85 3.95
C GLU A 421 15.38 6.58 4.08
N GLU A 422 15.60 7.61 3.25
CA GLU A 422 16.83 8.42 3.25
C GLU A 422 16.94 9.32 4.49
N SER A 423 15.80 9.74 5.03
CA SER A 423 15.71 10.66 6.16
C SER A 423 15.58 9.95 7.51
N ILE A 424 15.32 8.63 7.52
CA ILE A 424 14.91 7.91 8.73
C ILE A 424 15.96 7.95 9.84
N ASP A 425 17.25 7.91 9.47
CA ASP A 425 18.37 7.98 10.41
C ASP A 425 18.52 9.39 10.99
N ALA A 426 18.37 10.43 10.14
CA ALA A 426 18.38 11.82 10.58
C ALA A 426 17.18 12.14 11.49
N ILE A 427 15.99 11.66 11.13
CA ILE A 427 14.78 11.77 11.95
C ILE A 427 14.99 11.07 13.29
N ARG A 428 15.56 9.86 13.30
CA ARG A 428 15.89 9.12 14.52
C ARG A 428 16.80 9.97 15.41
N GLN A 429 17.87 10.52 14.87
CA GLN A 429 18.81 11.35 15.62
C GLN A 429 18.13 12.60 16.20
N VAL A 430 17.46 13.39 15.35
CA VAL A 430 16.83 14.66 15.75
C VAL A 430 15.72 14.44 16.77
N THR A 431 14.87 13.43 16.58
CA THR A 431 13.78 13.14 17.53
C THR A 431 14.32 12.66 18.88
N GLN A 432 15.43 11.91 18.92
CA GLN A 432 16.08 11.50 20.16
C GLN A 432 16.68 12.72 20.89
N GLU A 433 17.42 13.56 20.18
CA GLU A 433 18.02 14.79 20.73
C GLU A 433 16.96 15.72 21.32
N ARG A 434 15.86 15.95 20.60
CA ARG A 434 14.75 16.81 21.06
C ARG A 434 14.13 16.32 22.36
N ILE A 435 14.01 15.02 22.54
CA ILE A 435 13.37 14.46 23.73
C ILE A 435 14.35 14.44 24.91
N ILE A 436 15.63 14.15 24.66
CA ILE A 436 16.68 14.28 25.67
C ILE A 436 16.75 15.73 26.17
N ALA A 437 16.74 16.70 25.26
CA ALA A 437 16.78 18.14 25.59
C ALA A 437 15.51 18.60 26.33
N ARG A 438 14.34 18.00 26.06
CA ARG A 438 13.08 18.29 26.77
C ARG A 438 13.03 17.73 28.19
N GLY A 439 13.84 16.73 28.51
CA GLY A 439 13.88 16.09 29.82
C GLY A 439 12.55 15.44 30.24
N ASP A 440 12.25 15.44 31.54
CA ASP A 440 11.06 14.80 32.14
C ASP A 440 9.73 15.56 31.91
N ASN A 441 9.68 16.53 30.99
CA ASN A 441 8.45 17.24 30.62
C ASN A 441 7.58 16.47 29.62
N HIS A 442 7.93 15.23 29.27
CA HIS A 442 7.12 14.36 28.43
C HIS A 442 6.10 13.57 29.30
N GLN A 443 4.79 13.69 29.00
CA GLN A 443 3.68 13.10 29.79
C GLN A 443 3.84 11.62 30.13
N THR A 444 4.39 10.86 29.19
CA THR A 444 4.40 9.40 29.23
C THR A 444 5.72 8.78 29.70
N ILE A 445 6.82 9.54 29.86
CA ILE A 445 8.17 8.93 29.87
C ILE A 445 9.18 9.75 30.68
N HIS A 446 9.82 9.11 31.66
CA HIS A 446 10.96 9.67 32.40
C HIS A 446 12.26 9.57 31.58
N ALA A 447 12.52 10.53 30.70
CA ALA A 447 13.71 10.56 29.86
C ALA A 447 15.02 10.55 30.67
N ALA A 448 15.00 11.04 31.93
CA ALA A 448 16.17 11.09 32.78
C ALA A 448 16.48 9.80 33.57
N SER A 449 15.52 8.87 33.73
CA SER A 449 15.70 7.69 34.62
C SER A 449 15.70 6.32 33.94
N ASP A 450 15.33 6.20 32.65
CA ASP A 450 15.35 4.90 31.93
C ASP A 450 15.56 5.06 30.40
N LYS A 451 16.74 5.55 30.00
CA LYS A 451 17.09 5.93 28.61
C LYS A 451 16.94 4.78 27.60
N ASP A 452 17.33 3.55 27.97
CA ASP A 452 17.34 2.40 27.05
C ASP A 452 15.93 1.88 26.73
N LYS A 453 15.05 1.88 27.73
CA LYS A 453 13.64 1.52 27.55
C LYS A 453 12.94 2.51 26.63
N PHE A 454 13.29 3.78 26.76
CA PHE A 454 12.73 4.85 25.96
C PHE A 454 13.16 4.80 24.49
N ILE A 455 14.46 4.62 24.23
CA ILE A 455 14.97 4.38 22.87
C ILE A 455 14.22 3.20 22.24
N GLY A 456 13.99 2.11 23.00
CA GLY A 456 13.20 0.98 22.53
C GLY A 456 11.75 1.30 22.15
N VAL A 457 11.10 2.27 22.81
CA VAL A 457 9.74 2.72 22.46
C VAL A 457 9.76 3.58 21.20
N MET A 458 10.70 4.54 21.10
CA MET A 458 10.87 5.36 19.89
C MET A 458 11.14 4.49 18.66
N GLU A 459 12.07 3.55 18.78
CA GLU A 459 12.34 2.55 17.74
C GLU A 459 11.09 1.74 17.41
N GLY A 460 10.26 1.42 18.42
CA GLY A 460 8.99 0.75 18.19
C GLY A 460 8.01 1.55 17.33
N PHE A 461 8.00 2.88 17.42
CA PHE A 461 7.18 3.75 16.58
C PHE A 461 7.78 3.93 15.19
N ILE A 462 9.09 4.13 15.08
CA ILE A 462 9.80 4.24 13.80
C ILE A 462 9.63 2.94 12.99
N ASN A 463 9.91 1.77 13.59
CA ASN A 463 9.83 0.48 12.91
C ASN A 463 8.41 0.07 12.49
N ARG A 464 7.37 0.67 13.09
CA ARG A 464 5.97 0.40 12.76
C ARG A 464 5.33 1.50 11.92
N PHE A 465 6.07 2.57 11.60
CA PHE A 465 5.55 3.68 10.82
C PHE A 465 5.22 3.20 9.40
N GLU A 466 4.01 3.52 8.94
CA GLU A 466 3.54 3.25 7.58
C GLU A 466 3.31 4.61 6.89
N PRO A 467 4.07 4.95 5.83
CA PRO A 467 3.95 6.24 5.15
C PRO A 467 2.54 6.58 4.72
N CYS A 468 2.22 7.88 4.71
CA CYS A 468 0.95 8.39 4.21
C CYS A 468 0.86 8.19 2.69
N ASN A 469 -0.23 7.62 2.19
CA ASN A 469 -0.48 7.52 0.75
C ASN A 469 -1.84 8.16 0.41
N PRO A 470 -1.90 9.47 0.08
CA PRO A 470 -3.15 10.21 -0.14
C PRO A 470 -4.02 9.68 -1.29
N HIS A 471 -3.49 8.77 -2.12
CA HIS A 471 -4.16 8.17 -3.26
C HIS A 471 -4.72 6.76 -2.97
N ALA A 472 -4.51 6.24 -1.77
CA ALA A 472 -4.97 4.92 -1.37
C ALA A 472 -5.73 4.97 -0.05
N ARG A 473 -6.72 4.09 0.11
CA ARG A 473 -7.39 3.91 1.40
C ARG A 473 -6.37 3.57 2.50
N PRO A 474 -6.54 4.03 3.74
CA PRO A 474 -7.58 4.94 4.20
C PRO A 474 -7.22 6.42 4.00
N ASP A 475 -6.01 6.73 3.58
CA ASP A 475 -5.44 8.09 3.58
C ASP A 475 -6.07 8.96 2.47
N ASP A 476 -6.70 8.35 1.46
CA ASP A 476 -7.63 9.00 0.53
C ASP A 476 -8.81 9.70 1.22
N GLY A 477 -9.08 9.38 2.50
CA GLY A 477 -10.10 10.01 3.34
C GLY A 477 -9.71 11.35 3.97
N PHE A 478 -8.44 11.78 3.86
CA PHE A 478 -8.05 13.16 4.22
C PHE A 478 -8.44 14.13 3.10
N ASP A 479 -8.99 15.27 3.51
CA ASP A 479 -9.41 16.35 2.61
C ASP A 479 -8.20 17.17 2.14
N VAL A 480 -7.22 17.40 3.03
CA VAL A 480 -5.95 18.09 2.74
C VAL A 480 -4.78 17.34 3.39
N VAL A 481 -3.62 17.34 2.74
CA VAL A 481 -2.36 16.82 3.30
C VAL A 481 -1.32 17.93 3.27
N ILE A 482 -0.80 18.29 4.45
CA ILE A 482 0.28 19.26 4.62
C ILE A 482 1.52 18.47 5.01
N ASP A 483 2.52 18.49 4.14
CA ASP A 483 3.80 17.83 4.38
C ASP A 483 4.70 18.69 5.26
N LEU A 484 5.24 18.06 6.30
CA LEU A 484 6.12 18.66 7.30
C LEU A 484 7.43 17.89 7.34
N ASP A 485 8.52 18.60 7.60
CA ASP A 485 9.85 18.02 7.76
C ASP A 485 10.09 17.71 9.25
N PRO A 486 10.17 16.43 9.66
CA PRO A 486 10.41 16.09 11.06
C PRO A 486 11.79 16.53 11.56
N THR A 487 12.76 16.77 10.68
CA THR A 487 14.11 17.25 11.00
C THR A 487 14.16 18.77 11.17
N ALA A 488 13.27 19.50 10.49
CA ALA A 488 13.10 20.94 10.65
C ALA A 488 12.55 21.34 12.03
N GLY A 489 12.90 22.54 12.49
CA GLY A 489 12.43 23.07 13.76
C GLY A 489 10.90 23.24 13.81
N SER A 490 10.29 23.08 15.00
CA SER A 490 8.83 23.20 15.14
C SER A 490 8.29 24.56 14.71
N ARG A 491 9.10 25.62 14.78
CA ARG A 491 8.76 26.97 14.30
C ARG A 491 8.57 27.05 12.77
N GLN A 492 9.45 26.41 12.02
CA GLN A 492 9.35 26.34 10.55
C GLN A 492 8.16 25.49 10.11
N ASN A 493 7.95 24.36 10.79
CA ASN A 493 6.77 23.52 10.52
C ASN A 493 5.47 24.23 10.91
N LEU A 494 5.43 25.01 12.00
CA LEU A 494 4.25 25.79 12.37
C LEU A 494 3.91 26.82 11.28
N GLU A 495 4.90 27.55 10.77
CA GLU A 495 4.72 28.49 9.65
C GLU A 495 4.22 27.79 8.39
N THR A 496 4.78 26.63 8.07
CA THR A 496 4.32 25.81 6.94
C THR A 496 2.85 25.43 7.12
N VAL A 497 2.46 24.94 8.30
CA VAL A 497 1.07 24.59 8.60
C VAL A 497 0.16 25.80 8.41
N VAL A 498 0.48 26.94 9.01
CA VAL A 498 -0.40 28.11 8.97
C VAL A 498 -0.50 28.72 7.57
N THR A 499 0.61 28.78 6.84
CA THR A 499 0.65 29.26 5.44
C THR A 499 -0.21 28.37 4.54
N GLN A 500 -0.08 27.05 4.68
CA GLN A 500 -0.89 26.10 3.91
C GLN A 500 -2.36 26.16 4.34
N LEU A 501 -2.68 26.25 5.63
CA LEU A 501 -4.06 26.37 6.10
C LEU A 501 -4.73 27.67 5.60
N HIS A 502 -4.02 28.80 5.59
CA HIS A 502 -4.52 30.04 4.98
C HIS A 502 -4.82 29.85 3.49
N LYS A 503 -3.93 29.16 2.76
CA LYS A 503 -4.11 28.86 1.34
C LYS A 503 -5.31 27.94 1.07
N PHE A 504 -5.46 26.86 1.83
CA PHE A 504 -6.55 25.89 1.66
C PHE A 504 -7.88 26.39 2.21
N PHE A 505 -7.86 27.15 3.31
CA PHE A 505 -9.03 27.56 4.08
C PHE A 505 -8.93 29.04 4.49
N PRO A 506 -8.97 29.98 3.53
CA PRO A 506 -8.76 31.40 3.80
C PRO A 506 -9.82 32.02 4.72
N ASN A 507 -11.00 31.40 4.85
CA ASN A 507 -12.03 31.85 5.79
C ASN A 507 -11.93 31.20 7.18
N LEU A 508 -11.10 30.17 7.34
CA LEU A 508 -10.73 29.58 8.65
C LEU A 508 -9.49 30.29 9.22
N VAL A 509 -8.44 30.43 8.41
CA VAL A 509 -7.23 31.20 8.73
C VAL A 509 -7.22 32.43 7.83
N LYS A 510 -7.71 33.56 8.34
CA LYS A 510 -7.92 34.79 7.56
C LYS A 510 -6.64 35.49 7.15
N GLU A 511 -5.65 35.46 8.03
CA GLU A 511 -4.36 36.09 7.82
C GLU A 511 -3.26 35.16 8.35
N VAL A 512 -2.12 35.14 7.67
CA VAL A 512 -0.93 34.44 8.17
C VAL A 512 -0.34 35.27 9.32
N PRO A 513 -0.19 34.71 10.54
CA PRO A 513 0.41 35.40 11.67
C PRO A 513 1.82 35.89 11.36
N SER A 514 2.21 37.01 11.97
CA SER A 514 3.54 37.57 11.77
C SER A 514 4.64 36.63 12.31
N PRO A 515 5.89 36.78 11.85
CA PRO A 515 7.01 36.00 12.37
C PRO A 515 7.13 36.04 13.90
N GLU A 516 6.90 37.21 14.51
CA GLU A 516 6.96 37.42 15.96
C GLU A 516 5.84 36.67 16.70
N ALA A 517 4.63 36.63 16.13
CA ALA A 517 3.52 35.88 16.70
C ALA A 517 3.78 34.37 16.65
N LEU A 518 4.36 33.89 15.55
CA LEU A 518 4.76 32.49 15.40
C LEU A 518 5.90 32.12 16.39
N ASP A 519 6.85 33.03 16.64
CA ASP A 519 7.91 32.83 17.64
C ASP A 519 7.34 32.78 19.06
N ALA A 520 6.48 33.74 19.42
CA ALA A 520 5.78 33.76 20.71
C ALA A 520 4.95 32.49 20.95
N ALA A 521 4.27 31.98 19.91
CA ALA A 521 3.51 30.74 19.99
C ALA A 521 4.39 29.51 20.27
N ILE A 522 5.61 29.47 19.70
CA ILE A 522 6.57 28.39 19.95
C ILE A 522 7.19 28.52 21.35
N GLU A 523 7.52 29.73 21.80
CA GLU A 523 8.00 29.96 23.17
C GLU A 523 6.95 29.52 24.20
N PHE A 524 5.68 29.89 23.98
CA PHE A 524 4.56 29.43 24.80
C PHE A 524 4.47 27.89 24.83
N ALA A 525 4.56 27.24 23.66
CA ALA A 525 4.49 25.79 23.55
C ALA A 525 5.69 25.06 24.19
N LEU A 526 6.88 25.69 24.24
CA LEU A 526 8.07 25.17 24.90
C LEU A 526 8.03 25.36 26.43
N GLY A 527 7.37 26.42 26.91
CA GLY A 527 7.13 26.67 28.33
C GLY A 527 6.07 25.77 28.98
N TYR A 528 5.27 25.08 28.17
CA TYR A 528 4.20 24.18 28.64
C TYR A 528 4.75 22.97 29.40
N LYS A 529 4.21 22.76 30.62
CA LYS A 529 4.44 21.55 31.43
C LYS A 529 3.14 20.78 31.57
N PRO A 530 3.11 19.50 31.21
CA PRO A 530 1.87 18.74 31.29
C PRO A 530 1.50 18.30 32.71
N ASP A 531 0.20 18.38 33.03
CA ASP A 531 -0.36 18.05 34.35
C ASP A 531 -0.57 16.55 34.59
N PHE A 532 -0.72 15.74 33.54
CA PHE A 532 -1.03 14.31 33.64
C PHE A 532 0.20 13.45 33.32
N ARG A 533 0.62 12.59 34.27
CA ARG A 533 1.78 11.69 34.11
C ARG A 533 1.34 10.23 34.02
N HIS A 534 1.79 9.53 32.99
CA HIS A 534 1.48 8.12 32.78
C HIS A 534 2.72 7.26 33.09
N ASP A 535 2.64 6.38 34.10
CA ASP A 535 3.69 5.39 34.35
C ASP A 535 3.71 4.35 33.21
N ILE A 536 4.88 4.14 32.59
CA ILE A 536 5.09 3.05 31.62
C ILE A 536 5.20 1.74 32.40
N PRO A 537 4.27 0.78 32.25
CA PRO A 537 4.39 -0.52 32.90
C PRO A 537 5.64 -1.23 32.39
N ASP A 538 6.51 -1.62 33.31
CA ASP A 538 7.78 -2.27 32.99
C ASP A 538 7.54 -3.65 32.38
N ARG A 539 7.70 -3.76 31.06
CA ARG A 539 7.72 -5.03 30.33
C ARG A 539 9.15 -5.32 29.92
N GLY A 540 9.95 -5.75 30.89
CA GLY A 540 11.33 -6.18 30.68
C GLY A 540 11.43 -7.23 29.57
N LYS A 541 12.39 -7.00 28.67
CA LYS A 541 12.79 -7.95 27.62
C LYS A 541 13.28 -9.24 28.26
N LYS A 542 12.69 -10.37 27.85
CA LYS A 542 13.28 -11.69 28.02
C LYS A 542 14.59 -11.72 27.21
N ASN A 543 15.72 -11.96 27.87
CA ASN A 543 16.74 -12.85 27.32
C ASN A 543 17.62 -13.47 28.40
N ASN A 544 18.19 -14.61 28.00
CA ASN A 544 18.68 -15.70 28.81
C ASN A 544 20.00 -15.44 29.57
N LYS A 545 20.03 -16.07 30.76
CA LYS A 545 21.13 -16.78 31.44
C LYS A 545 22.19 -16.03 32.28
N GLN A 546 22.25 -16.57 33.51
CA GLN A 546 23.36 -16.80 34.44
C GLN A 546 23.69 -15.76 35.53
N GLN A 547 23.43 -16.21 36.78
CA GLN A 547 24.23 -16.14 38.03
C GLN A 547 24.91 -14.81 38.38
N GLN A 548 24.89 -14.27 39.59
CA GLN A 548 24.60 -14.73 40.96
C GLN A 548 24.58 -13.46 41.85
N GLN A 549 23.79 -13.47 42.93
CA GLN A 549 23.96 -12.76 44.22
C GLN A 549 24.19 -11.21 44.20
N GLN A 550 23.61 -10.37 45.05
CA GLN A 550 22.81 -10.49 46.28
C GLN A 550 22.17 -9.10 46.54
N GLN A 551 20.88 -9.09 46.91
CA GLN A 551 20.17 -8.23 47.90
C GLN A 551 20.38 -6.70 47.86
N GLN A 552 19.35 -5.84 47.85
CA GLN A 552 18.25 -5.79 48.83
C GLN A 552 16.95 -5.12 48.29
N THR A 553 15.87 -5.90 48.36
CA THR A 553 14.46 -5.60 48.75
C THR A 553 13.71 -4.35 48.27
N LYS A 554 12.72 -4.56 47.37
CA LYS A 554 11.37 -3.97 47.43
C LYS A 554 10.31 -4.99 46.98
N ALA A 555 9.18 -5.02 47.68
CA ALA A 555 8.21 -6.12 47.77
C ALA A 555 7.53 -6.57 46.46
N GLU A 556 7.51 -7.88 46.24
CA GLU A 556 6.91 -8.57 45.09
C GLU A 556 5.37 -8.57 45.13
N LYS A 557 4.73 -8.15 44.03
CA LYS A 557 3.30 -8.43 43.78
C LYS A 557 3.10 -9.94 43.63
N LYS A 558 2.37 -10.56 44.58
CA LYS A 558 2.00 -11.99 44.53
C LYS A 558 1.36 -12.34 43.19
N ARG A 559 2.01 -13.22 42.43
CA ARG A 559 1.45 -13.80 41.20
C ARG A 559 0.17 -14.56 41.52
N LYS A 560 -0.92 -14.24 40.83
CA LYS A 560 -2.21 -14.93 40.98
C LYS A 560 -2.12 -16.32 40.35
N MET A 561 -2.65 -17.34 41.03
CA MET A 561 -2.74 -18.71 40.52
C MET A 561 -3.71 -18.77 39.33
N GLU A 562 -3.26 -19.24 38.18
CA GLU A 562 -4.09 -19.39 36.97
C GLU A 562 -4.71 -20.79 36.89
N TYR A 563 -3.99 -21.83 37.30
CA TYR A 563 -4.53 -23.18 37.47
C TYR A 563 -3.65 -23.99 38.42
N LEU A 564 -4.20 -25.06 38.97
CA LEU A 564 -3.43 -26.10 39.65
C LEU A 564 -3.40 -27.34 38.76
N SER A 565 -2.26 -28.02 38.69
CA SER A 565 -2.10 -29.22 37.87
C SER A 565 -1.15 -30.21 38.51
N VAL A 566 -1.33 -31.48 38.17
CA VAL A 566 -0.32 -32.53 38.41
C VAL A 566 0.52 -32.65 37.16
N SER A 567 1.84 -32.45 37.28
CA SER A 567 2.75 -32.70 36.17
C SER A 567 2.88 -34.20 35.96
N VAL A 568 2.81 -34.64 34.70
CA VAL A 568 2.97 -36.07 34.34
C VAL A 568 4.31 -36.25 33.62
N PRO A 569 5.07 -37.34 33.85
CA PRO A 569 6.33 -37.57 33.17
C PRO A 569 6.15 -37.63 31.64
N SER A 570 6.74 -36.65 30.93
CA SER A 570 6.58 -36.55 29.48
C SER A 570 7.12 -37.76 28.73
N GLN A 571 8.17 -38.40 29.23
CA GLN A 571 8.77 -39.57 28.59
C GLN A 571 7.81 -40.76 28.61
N GLU A 572 7.12 -40.99 29.72
CA GLU A 572 6.14 -42.08 29.85
C GLU A 572 4.92 -41.85 28.96
N VAL A 573 4.37 -40.63 28.97
CA VAL A 573 3.22 -40.28 28.13
C VAL A 573 3.54 -40.45 26.65
N ASN A 574 4.70 -39.94 26.20
CA ASN A 574 5.11 -40.09 24.81
C ASN A 574 5.35 -41.57 24.44
N ALA A 575 5.96 -42.37 25.31
CA ALA A 575 6.16 -43.80 25.07
C ALA A 575 4.83 -44.56 24.94
N ILE A 576 3.83 -44.21 25.77
CA ILE A 576 2.49 -44.80 25.70
C ILE A 576 1.78 -44.39 24.41
N LEU A 577 1.83 -43.10 24.04
CA LEU A 577 1.23 -42.61 22.80
C LEU A 577 1.87 -43.29 21.58
N GLU A 578 3.20 -43.39 21.54
CA GLU A 578 3.91 -44.08 20.46
C GLU A 578 3.52 -45.55 20.36
N ARG A 579 3.40 -46.25 21.49
CA ARG A 579 2.94 -47.64 21.49
C ARG A 579 1.50 -47.76 21.00
N ALA A 580 0.59 -46.95 21.53
CA ALA A 580 -0.84 -47.00 21.21
C ALA A 580 -1.13 -46.70 19.73
N PHE A 581 -0.50 -45.66 19.18
CA PHE A 581 -0.71 -45.24 17.80
C PHE A 581 0.12 -46.03 16.78
N LYS A 582 1.15 -46.76 17.21
CA LYS A 582 1.83 -47.76 16.37
C LYS A 582 0.99 -49.03 16.18
N SER A 583 0.16 -49.39 17.16
CA SER A 583 -0.79 -50.51 17.08
C SER A 583 -2.17 -50.13 16.51
N ALA A 584 -2.38 -48.87 16.13
CA ALA A 584 -3.65 -48.38 15.56
C ALA A 584 -3.77 -48.66 14.05
N ASP A 585 -4.95 -48.44 13.48
CA ASP A 585 -5.18 -48.55 12.03
C ASP A 585 -4.32 -47.55 11.23
N PRO A 586 -4.00 -47.84 9.94
CA PRO A 586 -3.08 -47.04 9.16
C PRO A 586 -3.45 -45.55 8.98
N PRO A 587 -4.75 -45.18 8.83
CA PRO A 587 -5.17 -43.78 8.88
C PRO A 587 -4.83 -43.09 10.21
N THR A 588 -5.18 -43.70 11.33
CA THR A 588 -4.98 -43.13 12.68
C THR A 588 -3.49 -42.97 13.02
N SER A 589 -2.66 -43.95 12.66
CA SER A 589 -1.21 -43.88 12.86
C SER A 589 -0.56 -42.75 12.05
N ARG A 590 -0.96 -42.58 10.79
CA ARG A 590 -0.49 -41.48 9.92
C ARG A 590 -0.88 -40.11 10.46
N PHE A 591 -2.11 -39.97 10.95
CA PHE A 591 -2.57 -38.72 11.54
C PHE A 591 -1.77 -38.34 12.80
N PHE A 592 -1.47 -39.30 13.68
CA PHE A 592 -0.61 -39.05 14.84
C PHE A 592 0.80 -38.60 14.44
N MET A 593 1.41 -39.23 13.42
CA MET A 593 2.72 -38.82 12.91
C MET A 593 2.71 -37.41 12.34
N GLN A 594 1.64 -37.01 11.64
CA GLN A 594 1.46 -35.64 11.16
C GLN A 594 1.38 -34.63 12.32
N LEU A 595 0.66 -34.94 13.40
CA LEU A 595 0.59 -34.08 14.59
C LEU A 595 1.96 -33.93 15.27
N LYS A 596 2.78 -35.00 15.27
CA LYS A 596 4.15 -34.97 15.79
C LYS A 596 5.06 -34.10 14.93
N GLN A 597 5.04 -34.27 13.60
CA GLN A 597 5.86 -33.50 12.65
C GLN A 597 5.50 -32.01 12.63
N THR A 598 4.21 -31.68 12.77
CA THR A 598 3.73 -30.29 12.83
C THR A 598 3.82 -29.65 14.21
N ARG A 599 4.48 -30.32 15.18
CA ARG A 599 4.69 -29.86 16.56
C ARG A 599 3.38 -29.53 17.31
N ARG A 600 2.30 -30.26 17.02
CA ARG A 600 1.00 -30.12 17.69
C ARG A 600 0.84 -31.00 18.92
N VAL A 601 1.73 -31.98 19.11
CA VAL A 601 1.87 -32.71 20.38
C VAL A 601 2.70 -31.88 21.36
N GLN A 602 2.19 -31.67 22.57
CA GLN A 602 2.83 -30.80 23.57
C GLN A 602 4.15 -31.43 24.08
N PRO A 603 5.17 -30.62 24.41
CA PRO A 603 6.44 -31.12 24.95
C PRO A 603 6.35 -31.48 26.45
N LYS A 604 5.32 -30.98 27.15
CA LYS A 604 5.07 -31.22 28.58
C LYS A 604 3.60 -31.54 28.79
N PHE A 605 3.34 -32.54 29.61
CA PHE A 605 1.98 -32.96 29.93
C PHE A 605 1.66 -32.69 31.39
N HIS A 606 0.41 -32.34 31.63
CA HIS A 606 -0.11 -32.14 32.97
C HIS A 606 -1.60 -32.47 32.97
N VAL A 607 -2.10 -32.89 34.12
CA VAL A 607 -3.54 -33.00 34.37
C VAL A 607 -3.95 -31.75 35.12
N THR A 608 -4.75 -30.89 34.49
CA THR A 608 -5.32 -29.71 35.14
C THR A 608 -6.32 -30.17 36.19
N LEU A 609 -6.08 -29.83 37.46
CA LEU A 609 -6.99 -30.11 38.57
C LEU A 609 -8.13 -29.10 38.59
N LEU A 610 -7.81 -27.81 38.47
CA LEU A 610 -8.80 -26.74 38.36
C LEU A 610 -8.16 -25.49 37.75
N HIS A 611 -8.83 -24.90 36.74
CA HIS A 611 -8.44 -23.64 36.13
C HIS A 611 -9.24 -22.48 36.73
N ARG A 612 -8.64 -21.30 36.82
CA ARG A 612 -9.27 -20.09 37.37
C ARG A 612 -10.60 -19.74 36.71
N ALA A 613 -10.77 -20.07 35.44
CA ALA A 613 -12.01 -19.88 34.70
C ALA A 613 -13.20 -20.60 35.36
N ALA A 614 -12.98 -21.79 35.94
CA ALA A 614 -13.98 -22.60 36.64
C ALA A 614 -14.04 -22.31 38.15
N SER A 615 -13.30 -21.32 38.66
CA SER A 615 -13.23 -21.01 40.09
C SER A 615 -14.57 -20.55 40.67
N LYS A 616 -15.45 -19.96 39.85
CA LYS A 616 -16.78 -19.52 40.28
C LYS A 616 -17.76 -20.67 40.43
N ASP A 617 -17.58 -21.73 39.63
CA ASP A 617 -18.47 -22.90 39.61
C ASP A 617 -18.07 -23.92 40.69
N HIS A 618 -16.80 -23.90 41.11
CA HIS A 618 -16.27 -24.74 42.18
C HIS A 618 -15.48 -23.92 43.24
N PRO A 619 -16.15 -22.99 43.95
CA PRO A 619 -15.50 -22.04 44.83
C PRO A 619 -14.78 -22.71 46.00
N ASP A 620 -15.38 -23.74 46.60
CA ASP A 620 -14.80 -24.46 47.75
C ASP A 620 -13.53 -25.23 47.35
N LEU A 621 -13.54 -25.85 46.17
CA LEU A 621 -12.40 -26.59 45.64
C LEU A 621 -11.26 -25.64 45.24
N TRP A 622 -11.58 -24.51 44.62
CA TRP A 622 -10.61 -23.46 44.29
C TRP A 622 -9.97 -22.87 45.55
N HIS A 623 -10.77 -22.65 46.59
CA HIS A 623 -10.25 -22.19 47.88
C HIS A 623 -9.28 -23.22 48.49
N LYS A 624 -9.67 -24.50 48.54
CA LYS A 624 -8.83 -25.61 49.02
C LYS A 624 -7.49 -25.69 48.27
N TYR A 625 -7.50 -25.60 46.95
CA TYR A 625 -6.29 -25.62 46.13
C TYR A 625 -5.42 -24.36 46.30
N THR A 626 -6.04 -23.20 46.47
CA THR A 626 -5.31 -21.96 46.77
C THR A 626 -4.63 -22.01 48.14
N LEU A 627 -5.23 -22.70 49.11
CA LEU A 627 -4.61 -22.93 50.43
C LEU A 627 -3.41 -23.89 50.33
N LEU A 628 -3.50 -24.96 49.54
CA LEU A 628 -2.40 -25.90 49.31
C LEU A 628 -1.20 -25.26 48.59
N GLN A 629 -1.41 -24.16 47.85
CA GLN A 629 -0.34 -23.40 47.21
C GLN A 629 0.46 -22.52 48.22
N LYS A 630 -0.11 -22.22 49.40
CA LYS A 630 0.63 -21.49 50.44
C LYS A 630 1.60 -22.47 51.12
N PRO A 631 2.92 -22.23 51.12
CA PRO A 631 3.85 -23.16 51.74
C PRO A 631 3.53 -23.31 53.23
N SER A 632 3.45 -24.55 53.71
CA SER A 632 3.54 -24.85 55.13
C SER A 632 4.87 -24.30 55.64
N ARG A 633 4.82 -23.19 56.40
CA ARG A 633 5.90 -22.84 57.32
C ARG A 633 5.86 -23.89 58.43
N GLY A 634 6.53 -25.01 58.20
CA GLY A 634 6.69 -26.08 59.18
C GLY A 634 8.17 -26.21 59.51
N ASP A 635 8.51 -25.78 60.72
CA ASP A 635 9.82 -25.94 61.34
C ASP A 635 10.34 -27.38 61.23
N ARG A 636 11.50 -27.54 60.59
CA ARG A 636 12.51 -28.52 61.01
C ARG A 636 13.89 -27.90 60.81
N LYS A 637 14.50 -27.52 61.94
CA LYS A 637 15.95 -27.51 62.15
C LYS A 637 16.24 -28.59 63.22
N PRO A 638 17.45 -29.15 63.29
CA PRO A 638 18.54 -29.16 62.31
C PRO A 638 18.41 -30.31 61.31
#